data_AF-A0A7H8I0B1-F1
#
_entry.id   AF-A0A7H8I0B1-F1
#
_cell.length_a   1.000
_cell.length_b   1.000
_cell.length_c   1.000
_cell.angle_alpha   90.00
_cell.angle_beta   90.00
_cell.angle_gamma   90.00
#
_symmetry.space_group_name_H-M   'P 1'
#
loop_
_entity.id
_entity.type
_entity.pdbx_description
1 polymer ?
#
loop_
_entity_poly.entity_id
_entity_poly.type
_entity_poly.pdbx_seq_one_letter_code
_entity_poly.pdbx_strand_id
1 'polypeptide(L)'
;MGELDRRQALRLLGAGGAAAALASGLLPGLARAAGGGPPDAVAATYLRVLLRHTRWAEQQFDPVAGTYPARDFTFAVVLGNAVLLTRAGYDATIAGVDRETLRGHTLATIRRFAASNRLAGGSEWGRKLFFDTTFQSYFVLAARLLWTDLDDTTRQHVERITTGQAGYTTALGTGDDPDSGSWTPHGLLGGHVGDTKLEEMGVYAQSLAPALAWAPADPQADGWRAAFGAWSRNEAGLPAADLANPRLVDGRPVSANTATNLHDTFLVENHGSFGPHYQEELWRTSGRNAMHFLAAGTPLPEVLTAQPNGELLWRTMLLMTSDAGEPLMPMVADREHLYGRDVIPLAFRAQVLGDRHAAYAEAQLAARLEPYQAYAPADRITKFSGEPKYEPEARAELAISYLLHEWRAAHGGPVAPVSGREFDTHAAGVADFGAGPGLLAHRSPGAWAGTVSKPGFVKFAWQPHHDDWLFVLGGANPMLLPATDFAVRERHATTYAKVRDGFDGTVGVLRFDTGYAAFATLPTGAAVYASTGVAESEGVLDVHNLAMPGVPGLDGDRTYTAAEGTVTIEARAAATGARTDDLVFGPVTARHVRMLGVRPDPQYGYSLWSFEVRDGDGPDLARAGTASASSASAGKEAGYAVDGNAGTRWAVSTSDRPRADSWFAVDLGAPREFDRVRLSWEAAAGRKYRIETSPDGTTWTTAATYPAPALTSTHGRLDIDGRAGITVAGPNPLTVAGDRVTLSDGPAAAFVAELRPGPPLPSGRIPTGATAVEATVTDGFLVLLNLSATAATGTVSLPGYRVHRGEQTLTGTGTEYVWSLAPAEGRIEPPRFTVRGPAGLKAVVRDASRVDLTAPAGLLPVLVTVTPDGGRARTVLVPPRRTVPVVFGELRPYPLADRALGRTTFPADPLPPGMSSPAAAVDDDPATAWRPGPDGRMVVDLGSVLEVAAVELGWTRGRVPAATVETSVDGVTYAAADTGTARYVAVRTRWKPGDASLTRLSVRT
;
A
#
# COMPACT_ATOMS: atom_id res chain seq x y z
N MET A 1 -47.11 -2.01 30.93
CA MET A 1 -47.73 -0.98 31.80
C MET A 1 -46.56 -0.26 32.47
N GLY A 2 -46.10 0.90 32.01
CA GLY A 2 -46.78 2.21 31.87
C GLY A 2 -46.60 2.99 33.18
N GLU A 3 -46.28 4.27 33.29
CA GLU A 3 -46.12 5.44 32.40
C GLU A 3 -45.44 6.56 33.25
N LEU A 4 -44.46 7.29 32.70
CA LEU A 4 -44.43 8.73 32.31
C LEU A 4 -44.23 9.80 33.41
N ASP A 5 -43.18 10.63 33.20
CA ASP A 5 -42.67 11.67 34.09
C ASP A 5 -42.43 13.03 33.37
N ARG A 6 -42.63 14.10 34.17
CA ARG A 6 -42.16 15.50 34.11
C ARG A 6 -41.51 16.03 32.82
N ARG A 7 -42.34 16.47 31.87
CA ARG A 7 -41.98 17.54 30.92
C ARG A 7 -43.14 18.51 30.76
N GLN A 8 -43.12 19.65 31.46
CA GLN A 8 -43.83 20.86 30.99
C GLN A 8 -43.61 22.19 31.75
N ALA A 9 -42.71 22.31 32.72
CA ALA A 9 -42.73 23.49 33.58
C ALA A 9 -41.73 24.64 33.28
N LEU A 10 -40.85 24.58 32.28
CA LEU A 10 -39.91 25.69 32.05
C LEU A 10 -39.58 25.92 30.56
N ARG A 11 -40.36 26.79 29.92
CA ARG A 11 -39.97 27.58 28.74
C ARG A 11 -40.50 29.00 28.88
N LEU A 12 -39.61 29.96 28.59
CA LEU A 12 -39.82 31.35 28.15
C LEU A 12 -40.08 32.43 29.21
N LEU A 13 -39.03 33.19 29.56
CA LEU A 13 -38.77 34.56 29.04
C LEU A 13 -37.64 35.25 29.83
N GLY A 14 -36.74 35.95 29.12
CA GLY A 14 -35.89 36.98 29.73
C GLY A 14 -34.50 37.14 29.11
N ALA A 15 -34.43 37.78 27.94
CA ALA A 15 -33.19 38.26 27.33
C ALA A 15 -32.65 39.52 28.04
N GLY A 16 -31.32 39.71 28.03
CA GLY A 16 -30.67 41.01 28.20
C GLY A 16 -29.63 41.09 29.32
N GLY A 17 -28.34 41.21 28.96
CA GLY A 17 -27.29 41.60 29.91
C GLY A 17 -25.89 41.08 29.58
N ALA A 18 -25.31 41.50 28.45
CA ALA A 18 -23.88 41.41 28.21
C ALA A 18 -23.19 42.68 28.71
N ALA A 19 -22.15 42.55 29.56
CA ALA A 19 -20.87 43.29 29.50
C ALA A 19 -20.08 43.21 30.82
N ALA A 20 -18.80 42.87 30.67
CA ALA A 20 -17.65 43.29 31.49
C ALA A 20 -17.50 42.80 32.94
N ALA A 21 -16.73 41.71 33.09
CA ALA A 21 -15.65 41.64 34.08
C ALA A 21 -14.49 40.81 33.49
N LEU A 22 -13.53 41.53 32.89
CA LEU A 22 -12.21 41.03 32.51
C LEU A 22 -11.29 41.03 33.75
N ALA A 23 -10.25 40.21 33.65
CA ALA A 23 -8.96 40.33 34.34
C ALA A 23 -8.87 39.82 35.79
N SER A 24 -8.59 38.53 35.93
CA SER A 24 -7.47 38.07 36.77
C SER A 24 -7.01 36.71 36.24
N GLY A 25 -5.72 36.61 35.92
CA GLY A 25 -5.14 35.45 35.26
C GLY A 25 -5.26 34.17 36.06
N LEU A 26 -5.64 33.11 35.36
CA LEU A 26 -5.16 31.73 35.48
C LEU A 26 -5.62 31.05 34.17
N LEU A 27 -4.67 30.81 33.26
CA LEU A 27 -4.89 30.05 32.03
C LEU A 27 -5.37 28.63 32.40
N PRO A 28 -6.53 28.15 31.92
CA PRO A 28 -6.85 26.74 31.97
C PRO A 28 -6.26 26.08 30.72
N GLY A 29 -4.97 25.77 30.76
CA GLY A 29 -4.30 24.92 29.78
C GLY A 29 -3.69 23.75 30.53
N LEU A 30 -4.37 22.60 30.50
CA LEU A 30 -4.06 21.36 31.22
C LEU A 30 -3.86 21.53 32.74
N ALA A 31 -4.96 21.35 33.47
CA ALA A 31 -4.90 21.03 34.89
C ALA A 31 -3.91 19.86 35.09
N ARG A 32 -2.89 20.11 35.91
CA ARG A 32 -2.01 19.15 36.58
C ARG A 32 -2.59 17.73 36.57
N ALA A 33 -1.90 16.81 35.89
CA ALA A 33 -2.26 15.40 35.79
C ALA A 33 -2.64 14.82 37.16
N ALA A 34 -3.88 14.35 37.28
CA ALA A 34 -4.25 13.37 38.29
C ALA A 34 -3.45 12.08 37.99
N GLY A 35 -2.84 11.47 39.02
CA GLY A 35 -1.88 10.38 38.89
C GLY A 35 -2.45 9.05 38.40
N GLY A 36 -2.84 8.97 37.13
CA GLY A 36 -3.05 7.73 36.38
C GLY A 36 -1.87 7.46 35.43
N GLY A 37 -1.56 6.19 35.19
CA GLY A 37 -0.62 5.79 34.12
C GLY A 37 -1.19 6.06 32.72
N PRO A 38 -0.62 5.44 31.66
CA PRO A 38 -1.15 5.54 30.31
C PRO A 38 -2.66 5.25 30.22
N PRO A 39 -3.43 5.97 29.39
CA PRO A 39 -4.89 5.87 29.34
C PRO A 39 -5.40 4.53 28.79
N ASP A 40 -4.61 3.85 27.96
CA ASP A 40 -4.91 2.54 27.38
C ASP A 40 -3.63 1.79 26.96
N ALA A 41 -3.78 0.59 26.40
CA ALA A 41 -2.68 -0.28 26.02
C ALA A 41 -1.81 0.27 24.88
N VAL A 42 -2.41 0.96 23.89
CA VAL A 42 -1.67 1.55 22.76
C VAL A 42 -0.82 2.70 23.26
N ALA A 43 -1.41 3.62 24.03
CA ALA A 43 -0.68 4.70 24.68
C ALA A 43 0.42 4.18 25.63
N ALA A 44 0.20 3.06 26.31
CA ALA A 44 1.22 2.43 27.14
C ALA A 44 2.42 1.94 26.31
N THR A 45 2.18 1.38 25.13
CA THR A 45 3.24 1.00 24.18
C THR A 45 4.00 2.23 23.69
N TYR A 46 3.31 3.30 23.29
CA TYR A 46 3.97 4.54 22.87
C TYR A 46 4.88 5.11 23.96
N LEU A 47 4.44 5.12 25.22
CA LEU A 47 5.26 5.57 26.35
C LEU A 47 6.54 4.70 26.52
N ARG A 48 6.42 3.37 26.45
CA ARG A 48 7.58 2.45 26.54
C ARG A 48 8.56 2.64 25.40
N VAL A 49 8.06 2.79 24.17
CA VAL A 49 8.88 3.02 22.98
C VAL A 49 9.61 4.37 23.07
N LEU A 50 8.93 5.43 23.55
CA LEU A 50 9.56 6.73 23.82
C LEU A 50 10.66 6.63 24.88
N LEU A 51 10.41 5.91 25.98
CA LEU A 51 11.42 5.67 27.02
C LEU A 51 12.65 4.98 26.42
N ARG A 52 12.49 3.84 25.75
CA ARG A 52 13.62 3.10 25.16
C ARG A 52 14.37 3.93 24.10
N HIS A 53 13.64 4.68 23.26
CA HIS A 53 14.25 5.54 22.22
C HIS A 53 15.07 6.69 22.83
N THR A 54 14.89 7.02 24.11
CA THR A 54 15.73 8.01 24.80
C THR A 54 17.20 7.61 24.79
N ARG A 55 17.52 6.30 24.77
CA ARG A 55 18.89 5.80 24.64
C ARG A 55 19.55 6.25 23.34
N TRP A 56 18.83 6.20 22.22
CA TRP A 56 19.31 6.71 20.94
C TRP A 56 19.40 8.25 20.96
N ALA A 57 18.39 8.93 21.52
CA ALA A 57 18.38 10.40 21.57
C ALA A 57 19.55 10.95 22.40
N GLU A 58 19.88 10.33 23.54
CA GLU A 58 21.02 10.73 24.37
C GLU A 58 22.37 10.45 23.71
N GLN A 59 22.48 9.45 22.82
CA GLN A 59 23.69 9.28 21.99
C GLN A 59 23.92 10.46 21.04
N GLN A 60 22.88 11.23 20.72
CA GLN A 60 23.00 12.42 19.87
C GLN A 60 23.30 13.70 20.66
N PHE A 61 23.21 13.67 21.99
CA PHE A 61 23.46 14.86 22.80
C PHE A 61 24.92 15.29 22.68
N ASP A 62 25.17 16.56 22.36
CA ASP A 62 26.52 17.12 22.29
C ASP A 62 26.92 17.67 23.67
N PRO A 63 27.84 17.01 24.40
CA PRO A 63 28.25 17.46 25.73
C PRO A 63 29.07 18.75 25.70
N VAL A 64 29.66 19.12 24.56
CA VAL A 64 30.42 20.36 24.40
C VAL A 64 29.46 21.53 24.16
N ALA A 65 28.48 21.36 23.29
CA ALA A 65 27.44 22.37 23.04
C ALA A 65 26.39 22.43 24.16
N GLY A 66 26.28 21.37 24.97
CA GLY A 66 25.27 21.24 26.03
C GLY A 66 23.84 21.14 25.51
N THR A 67 23.65 20.69 24.27
CA THR A 67 22.34 20.62 23.59
C THR A 67 22.28 19.45 22.62
N TYR A 68 21.08 19.04 22.23
CA TYR A 68 20.91 18.22 21.02
C TYR A 68 21.14 19.08 19.76
N PRO A 69 21.83 18.58 18.72
CA PRO A 69 22.34 19.41 17.63
C PRO A 69 21.28 19.83 16.60
N ALA A 70 21.62 20.84 15.80
CA ALA A 70 20.83 21.32 14.66
C ALA A 70 20.79 20.34 13.49
N ARG A 71 21.85 19.54 13.33
CA ARG A 71 21.98 18.55 12.26
C ARG A 71 20.79 17.61 12.28
N ASP A 72 20.18 17.41 11.11
CA ASP A 72 18.99 16.59 10.90
C ASP A 72 17.83 16.94 11.85
N PHE A 73 17.75 18.20 12.29
CA PHE A 73 16.75 18.69 13.25
C PHE A 73 16.71 17.88 14.56
N THR A 74 17.84 17.31 14.98
CA THR A 74 17.90 16.45 16.16
C THR A 74 17.42 17.15 17.44
N PHE A 75 17.53 18.47 17.52
CA PHE A 75 16.96 19.27 18.61
C PHE A 75 15.44 19.08 18.81
N ALA A 76 14.70 18.57 17.82
CA ALA A 76 13.26 18.32 17.92
C ALA A 76 12.90 17.09 18.80
N VAL A 77 13.88 16.26 19.20
CA VAL A 77 13.64 15.15 20.16
C VAL A 77 13.04 15.61 21.49
N VAL A 78 13.15 16.91 21.78
CA VAL A 78 12.59 17.59 22.95
C VAL A 78 11.09 17.43 23.12
N LEU A 79 10.29 17.17 22.07
CA LEU A 79 8.86 16.90 22.24
C LEU A 79 8.61 15.55 22.94
N GLY A 80 9.28 14.48 22.49
CA GLY A 80 9.21 13.19 23.16
C GLY A 80 9.72 13.27 24.60
N ASN A 81 10.80 14.04 24.84
CA ASN A 81 11.30 14.28 26.19
C ASN A 81 10.27 15.05 27.04
N ALA A 82 9.65 16.09 26.49
CA ALA A 82 8.64 16.87 27.20
C ALA A 82 7.48 16.00 27.67
N VAL A 83 6.97 15.09 26.82
CA VAL A 83 5.94 14.11 27.21
C VAL A 83 6.42 13.25 28.39
N LEU A 84 7.61 12.63 28.27
CA LEU A 84 8.18 11.80 29.34
C LEU A 84 8.41 12.56 30.66
N LEU A 85 8.82 13.83 30.58
CA LEU A 85 9.16 14.66 31.73
C LEU A 85 7.94 15.21 32.47
N THR A 86 6.79 15.31 31.80
CA THR A 86 5.57 15.93 32.35
C THR A 86 4.47 14.92 32.70
N ARG A 87 4.58 13.67 32.26
CA ARG A 87 3.64 12.59 32.58
C ARG A 87 4.21 11.63 33.63
N ALA A 88 3.34 10.80 34.19
CA ALA A 88 3.73 9.69 35.06
C ALA A 88 4.32 8.54 34.23
N GLY A 89 5.11 7.67 34.87
CA GLY A 89 5.68 6.47 34.23
C GLY A 89 7.10 6.62 33.68
N TYR A 90 7.83 7.67 34.06
CA TYR A 90 9.26 7.77 33.73
C TYR A 90 10.08 6.67 34.42
N ASP A 91 10.86 5.93 33.65
CA ASP A 91 11.77 4.88 34.13
C ASP A 91 13.20 5.16 33.62
N ALA A 92 14.09 5.51 34.55
CA ALA A 92 15.49 5.84 34.22
C ALA A 92 16.29 4.61 33.73
N THR A 93 15.94 3.40 34.17
CA THR A 93 16.59 2.16 33.73
C THR A 93 16.26 1.87 32.27
N ILE A 94 15.00 2.06 31.86
CA ILE A 94 14.61 1.92 30.45
C ILE A 94 15.20 3.07 29.62
N ALA A 95 15.09 4.31 30.11
CA ALA A 95 15.55 5.50 29.38
C ALA A 95 17.07 5.58 29.19
N GLY A 96 17.85 4.97 30.09
CA GLY A 96 19.32 5.04 30.07
C GLY A 96 19.90 6.35 30.60
N VAL A 97 19.06 7.23 31.15
CA VAL A 97 19.42 8.54 31.72
C VAL A 97 18.46 8.84 32.87
N ASP A 98 18.91 9.55 33.90
CA ASP A 98 18.02 9.97 34.98
C ASP A 98 17.13 11.16 34.56
N ARG A 99 16.00 11.31 35.25
CA ARG A 99 14.98 12.30 34.90
C ARG A 99 15.49 13.74 34.98
N GLU A 100 16.37 14.05 35.92
CA GLU A 100 16.85 15.41 36.14
C GLU A 100 17.85 15.80 35.05
N THR A 101 18.77 14.90 34.71
CA THR A 101 19.71 15.07 33.58
C THR A 101 18.96 15.28 32.26
N LEU A 102 17.99 14.42 31.93
CA LEU A 102 17.18 14.57 30.72
C LEU A 102 16.43 15.91 30.70
N ARG A 103 15.90 16.36 31.85
CA ARG A 103 15.25 17.67 31.98
C ARG A 103 16.23 18.80 31.71
N GLY A 104 17.44 18.72 32.25
CA GLY A 104 18.52 19.68 32.01
C GLY A 104 18.86 19.80 30.52
N HIS A 105 19.13 18.67 29.85
CA HIS A 105 19.44 18.60 28.42
C HIS A 105 18.30 19.19 27.56
N THR A 106 17.06 18.84 27.90
CA THR A 106 15.85 19.28 27.18
C THR A 106 15.65 20.79 27.30
N LEU A 107 15.71 21.35 28.51
CA LEU A 107 15.52 22.79 28.72
C LEU A 107 16.66 23.61 28.11
N ALA A 108 17.91 23.16 28.21
CA ALA A 108 19.05 23.83 27.57
C ALA A 108 18.89 23.90 26.05
N THR A 109 18.46 22.78 25.43
CA THR A 109 18.18 22.71 23.99
C THR A 109 17.06 23.68 23.60
N ILE A 110 15.93 23.70 24.32
CA ILE A 110 14.83 24.64 24.05
C ILE A 110 15.31 26.09 24.14
N ARG A 111 16.06 26.48 25.18
CA ARG A 111 16.58 27.85 25.31
C ARG A 111 17.45 28.25 24.13
N ARG A 112 18.40 27.39 23.73
CA ARG A 112 19.35 27.66 22.63
C ARG A 112 18.63 27.82 21.30
N PHE A 113 17.76 26.87 20.94
CA PHE A 113 17.09 26.86 19.64
C PHE A 113 15.94 27.87 19.55
N ALA A 114 15.30 28.23 20.67
CA ALA A 114 14.36 29.36 20.67
C ALA A 114 15.09 30.67 20.33
N ALA A 115 16.25 30.92 20.95
CA ALA A 115 17.05 32.12 20.71
C ALA A 115 17.69 32.16 19.30
N SER A 116 18.00 31.00 18.72
CA SER A 116 18.69 30.92 17.42
C SER A 116 17.78 30.94 16.20
N ASN A 117 16.46 30.85 16.41
CA ASN A 117 15.49 30.86 15.33
C ASN A 117 15.42 32.24 14.62
N ARG A 118 15.36 32.24 13.29
CA ARG A 118 15.33 33.44 12.43
C ARG A 118 14.14 34.36 12.72
N LEU A 119 12.99 33.81 13.13
CA LEU A 119 11.80 34.59 13.49
C LEU A 119 11.89 35.23 14.88
N ALA A 120 12.77 34.69 15.73
CA ALA A 120 13.08 35.21 17.06
C ALA A 120 14.27 36.19 17.04
N GLY A 121 14.82 36.52 15.86
CA GLY A 121 15.99 37.40 15.69
C GLY A 121 17.33 36.67 15.67
N GLY A 122 17.34 35.33 15.67
CA GLY A 122 18.52 34.51 15.45
C GLY A 122 18.85 34.34 13.96
N SER A 123 19.75 33.41 13.65
CA SER A 123 20.28 33.21 12.29
C SER A 123 20.46 31.75 11.88
N GLU A 124 20.09 30.79 12.73
CA GLU A 124 20.48 29.38 12.55
C GLU A 124 19.43 28.54 11.83
N TRP A 125 18.16 28.69 12.18
CA TRP A 125 17.06 27.86 11.65
C TRP A 125 15.72 28.60 11.67
N GLY A 126 14.68 28.06 11.05
CA GLY A 126 13.32 28.59 11.03
C GLY A 126 13.02 29.52 9.86
N ARG A 127 11.78 30.01 9.83
CA ARG A 127 11.14 30.83 8.79
C ARG A 127 10.77 30.06 7.51
N LYS A 128 11.66 29.19 7.01
CA LYS A 128 11.43 28.37 5.81
C LYS A 128 10.20 27.46 6.01
N LEU A 129 9.46 27.14 4.93
CA LEU A 129 8.35 26.19 5.00
C LEU A 129 8.82 24.74 5.01
N PHE A 130 9.55 24.33 3.98
CA PHE A 130 10.01 22.96 3.79
C PHE A 130 10.94 22.52 4.94
N PHE A 131 10.58 21.43 5.61
CA PHE A 131 11.10 20.89 6.88
C PHE A 131 10.94 21.80 8.11
N ASP A 132 11.34 23.07 8.02
CA ASP A 132 11.42 23.97 9.18
C ASP A 132 10.09 24.09 9.92
N THR A 133 8.96 24.23 9.22
CA THR A 133 7.64 24.38 9.87
C THR A 133 7.20 23.13 10.62
N THR A 134 7.51 21.94 10.11
CA THR A 134 7.22 20.66 10.78
C THR A 134 7.97 20.58 12.10
N PHE A 135 9.28 20.87 12.10
CA PHE A 135 10.07 20.86 13.32
C PHE A 135 9.76 22.03 14.25
N GLN A 136 9.39 23.20 13.73
CA GLN A 136 8.89 24.32 14.52
C GLN A 136 7.60 23.95 15.26
N SER A 137 6.67 23.24 14.61
CA SER A 137 5.44 22.76 15.24
C SER A 137 5.76 21.89 16.47
N TYR A 138 6.64 20.88 16.30
CA TYR A 138 7.07 20.02 17.40
C TYR A 138 7.78 20.79 18.51
N PHE A 139 8.69 21.70 18.15
CA PHE A 139 9.45 22.51 19.08
C PHE A 139 8.55 23.42 19.93
N VAL A 140 7.59 24.12 19.28
CA VAL A 140 6.63 24.99 19.97
C VAL A 140 5.75 24.16 20.91
N LEU A 141 5.28 22.98 20.49
CA LEU A 141 4.49 22.11 21.35
C LEU A 141 5.29 21.63 22.57
N ALA A 142 6.56 21.24 22.38
CA ALA A 142 7.45 20.84 23.47
C ALA A 142 7.65 21.98 24.50
N ALA A 143 7.92 23.20 24.01
CA ALA A 143 8.06 24.38 24.84
C ALA A 143 6.77 24.70 25.61
N ARG A 144 5.59 24.53 25.00
CA ARG A 144 4.29 24.73 25.65
C ARG A 144 4.00 23.67 26.73
N LEU A 145 4.42 22.42 26.54
CA LEU A 145 4.31 21.40 27.58
C LEU A 145 5.20 21.67 28.80
N LEU A 146 6.36 22.30 28.58
CA LEU A 146 7.32 22.68 29.63
C LEU A 146 7.22 24.16 30.01
N TRP A 147 6.11 24.84 29.68
CA TRP A 147 6.01 26.30 29.71
C TRP A 147 6.38 26.94 31.06
N THR A 148 6.05 26.27 32.16
CA THR A 148 6.34 26.74 33.53
C THR A 148 7.81 26.63 33.92
N ASP A 149 8.60 25.85 33.19
CA ASP A 149 10.03 25.63 33.44
C ASP A 149 10.93 26.57 32.61
N LEU A 150 10.34 27.34 31.71
CA LEU A 150 11.03 28.26 30.81
C LEU A 150 11.11 29.68 31.40
N ASP A 151 12.27 30.32 31.24
CA ASP A 151 12.45 31.74 31.57
C ASP A 151 11.67 32.65 30.61
N ASP A 152 11.45 33.90 31.03
CA ASP A 152 10.66 34.90 30.29
C ASP A 152 11.22 35.15 28.89
N THR A 153 12.54 35.21 28.76
CA THR A 153 13.21 35.44 27.48
C THR A 153 12.93 34.31 26.49
N THR A 154 13.03 33.06 26.96
CA THR A 154 12.73 31.89 26.13
C THR A 154 11.25 31.83 25.75
N ARG A 155 10.34 32.16 26.68
CA ARG A 155 8.90 32.25 26.38
C ARG A 155 8.61 33.29 25.29
N GLN A 156 9.23 34.47 25.37
CA GLN A 156 9.11 35.51 24.35
C GLN A 156 9.70 35.09 22.99
N HIS A 157 10.78 34.31 22.96
CA HIS A 157 11.29 33.73 21.72
C HIS A 157 10.28 32.77 21.09
N VAL A 158 9.71 31.85 21.87
CA VAL A 158 8.71 30.87 21.39
C VAL A 158 7.45 31.55 20.88
N GLU A 159 6.98 32.61 21.54
CA GLU A 159 5.85 33.42 21.07
C GLU A 159 6.15 34.10 19.72
N ARG A 160 7.36 34.65 19.55
CA ARG A 160 7.79 35.24 18.26
C ARG A 160 7.93 34.22 17.14
N ILE A 161 8.42 33.01 17.42
CA ILE A 161 8.44 31.91 16.44
C ILE A 161 7.01 31.59 16.01
N THR A 162 6.09 31.49 16.98
CA THR A 162 4.68 31.13 16.77
C THR A 162 3.98 32.12 15.84
N THR A 163 3.95 33.41 16.18
CA THR A 163 3.24 34.42 15.36
C THR A 163 4.03 34.81 14.11
N GLY A 164 5.37 34.82 14.20
CA GLY A 164 6.24 35.15 13.08
C GLY A 164 6.13 34.16 11.91
N GLN A 165 5.97 32.86 12.19
CA GLN A 165 5.83 31.85 11.14
C GLN A 165 4.50 32.01 10.41
N ALA A 166 3.40 32.23 11.15
CA ALA A 166 2.09 32.44 10.55
C ALA A 166 2.03 33.75 9.74
N GLY A 167 2.66 34.81 10.24
CA GLY A 167 2.82 36.07 9.51
C GLY A 167 3.62 35.88 8.22
N TYR A 168 4.72 35.12 8.26
CA TYR A 168 5.52 34.80 7.07
C TYR A 168 4.71 34.03 6.04
N THR A 169 4.07 32.92 6.41
CA THR A 169 3.27 32.11 5.48
C THR A 169 2.14 32.91 4.87
N THR A 170 1.42 33.71 5.67
CA THR A 170 0.30 34.51 5.16
C THR A 170 0.77 35.59 4.17
N ALA A 171 1.97 36.15 4.38
CA ALA A 171 2.57 37.13 3.47
C ALA A 171 2.97 36.52 2.12
N LEU A 172 3.22 35.22 2.03
CA LEU A 172 3.44 34.51 0.76
C LEU A 172 2.14 34.40 -0.07
N GLY A 173 0.97 34.52 0.57
CA GLY A 173 -0.32 34.29 -0.08
C GLY A 173 -0.42 32.85 -0.60
N THR A 174 -0.55 32.69 -1.92
CA THR A 174 -0.53 31.39 -2.61
C THR A 174 0.75 31.18 -3.42
N GLY A 175 1.76 32.03 -3.24
CA GLY A 175 3.05 31.91 -3.93
C GLY A 175 4.00 30.95 -3.22
N ASP A 176 5.04 30.54 -3.93
CA ASP A 176 6.08 29.65 -3.42
C ASP A 176 6.93 30.31 -2.34
N ASP A 177 7.44 29.50 -1.41
CA ASP A 177 8.42 29.96 -0.43
C ASP A 177 9.82 30.05 -1.07
N PRO A 178 10.41 31.25 -1.20
CA PRO A 178 11.73 31.43 -1.79
C PRO A 178 12.86 30.74 -0.99
N ASP A 179 12.64 30.47 0.31
CA ASP A 179 13.61 29.77 1.15
C ASP A 179 13.51 28.22 1.00
N SER A 180 12.48 27.72 0.31
CA SER A 180 12.21 26.28 0.11
C SER A 180 12.71 25.70 -1.21
N GLY A 181 13.42 26.48 -2.03
CA GLY A 181 14.05 25.98 -3.26
C GLY A 181 13.02 25.56 -4.31
N SER A 182 13.12 24.33 -4.81
CA SER A 182 12.19 23.79 -5.83
C SER A 182 10.90 23.21 -5.24
N TRP A 183 10.74 23.22 -3.91
CA TRP A 183 9.54 22.73 -3.24
C TRP A 183 8.41 23.75 -3.41
N THR A 184 7.26 23.32 -3.92
CA THR A 184 6.14 24.21 -4.26
C THR A 184 4.80 23.47 -4.24
N PRO A 185 3.71 24.11 -3.76
CA PRO A 185 2.35 23.58 -3.88
C PRO A 185 1.69 23.88 -5.24
N HIS A 186 2.35 24.61 -6.14
CA HIS A 186 1.75 25.21 -7.35
C HIS A 186 0.50 26.07 -7.03
N GLY A 187 0.60 26.87 -5.97
CA GLY A 187 -0.53 27.64 -5.44
C GLY A 187 -1.72 26.75 -5.06
N LEU A 188 -2.95 27.22 -5.30
CA LEU A 188 -4.18 26.46 -5.02
C LEU A 188 -4.68 25.64 -6.22
N LEU A 189 -3.87 25.51 -7.27
CA LEU A 189 -4.17 24.64 -8.41
C LEU A 189 -3.63 23.22 -8.18
N GLY A 190 -2.49 23.11 -7.48
CA GLY A 190 -1.93 21.83 -7.08
C GLY A 190 -1.32 21.02 -8.23
N GLY A 191 -1.33 19.70 -8.08
CA GLY A 191 -0.80 18.72 -9.02
C GLY A 191 -0.96 17.31 -8.47
N HIS A 192 -1.09 16.31 -9.35
CA HIS A 192 -1.36 14.92 -8.94
C HIS A 192 -0.57 13.85 -9.72
N VAL A 193 0.02 14.21 -10.87
CA VAL A 193 0.80 13.28 -11.70
C VAL A 193 2.28 13.44 -11.37
N GLY A 194 2.97 12.33 -11.09
CA GLY A 194 4.37 12.31 -10.68
C GLY A 194 4.58 12.72 -9.24
N ASP A 195 3.93 13.79 -8.80
CA ASP A 195 4.20 14.45 -7.53
C ASP A 195 2.96 15.22 -7.06
N THR A 196 2.17 14.61 -6.17
CA THR A 196 0.98 15.25 -5.60
C THR A 196 1.37 16.51 -4.84
N LYS A 197 0.49 17.52 -4.82
CA LYS A 197 0.66 18.72 -3.99
C LYS A 197 -0.10 18.72 -2.66
N LEU A 198 -0.62 17.55 -2.29
CA LEU A 198 -1.35 17.35 -1.04
C LEU A 198 -0.46 17.67 0.19
N GLU A 199 0.75 17.10 0.25
CA GLU A 199 1.69 17.32 1.36
C GLU A 199 2.07 18.80 1.48
N GLU A 200 2.36 19.45 0.35
CA GLU A 200 2.79 20.84 0.35
C GLU A 200 1.69 21.79 0.82
N MET A 201 0.44 21.56 0.41
CA MET A 201 -0.69 22.33 0.94
C MET A 201 -0.87 22.11 2.44
N GLY A 202 -0.67 20.87 2.91
CA GLY A 202 -0.65 20.54 4.34
C GLY A 202 0.40 21.34 5.11
N VAL A 203 1.62 21.48 4.58
CA VAL A 203 2.69 22.27 5.20
C VAL A 203 2.34 23.76 5.33
N TYR A 204 1.64 24.35 4.33
CA TYR A 204 1.13 25.73 4.45
C TYR A 204 0.05 25.87 5.53
N ALA A 205 -0.83 24.89 5.68
CA ALA A 205 -1.79 24.90 6.78
C ALA A 205 -1.08 24.72 8.14
N GLN A 206 -0.10 23.83 8.20
CA GLN A 206 0.64 23.49 9.40
C GLN A 206 1.37 24.68 10.02
N SER A 207 1.94 25.54 9.19
CA SER A 207 2.67 26.73 9.66
C SER A 207 1.76 27.78 10.33
N LEU A 208 0.44 27.69 10.16
CA LEU A 208 -0.56 28.62 10.71
C LEU A 208 -1.20 28.10 12.01
N ALA A 209 -1.28 26.77 12.19
CA ALA A 209 -1.99 26.15 13.30
C ALA A 209 -1.47 26.57 14.70
N PRO A 210 -0.15 26.66 14.97
CA PRO A 210 0.34 27.11 16.28
C PRO A 210 -0.12 28.52 16.64
N ALA A 211 -0.13 29.46 15.69
CA ALA A 211 -0.55 30.84 15.95
C ALA A 211 -2.05 30.94 16.21
N LEU A 212 -2.86 30.18 15.45
CA LEU A 212 -4.30 30.10 15.66
C LEU A 212 -4.67 29.51 17.03
N ALA A 213 -3.90 28.52 17.51
CA ALA A 213 -4.14 27.90 18.81
C ALA A 213 -3.67 28.77 19.98
N TRP A 214 -2.47 29.36 19.90
CA TRP A 214 -1.79 29.97 21.03
C TRP A 214 -1.81 31.51 21.04
N ALA A 215 -2.20 32.15 19.93
CA ALA A 215 -2.34 33.60 19.81
C ALA A 215 -3.66 34.03 19.13
N PRO A 216 -4.83 33.52 19.57
CA PRO A 216 -6.11 33.75 18.88
C PRO A 216 -6.58 35.22 18.93
N ALA A 217 -5.99 36.04 19.81
CA ALA A 217 -6.30 37.46 19.96
C ALA A 217 -5.38 38.38 19.15
N ASP A 218 -4.42 37.82 18.40
CA ASP A 218 -3.56 38.62 17.52
C ASP A 218 -4.38 39.34 16.44
N PRO A 219 -4.10 40.63 16.12
CA PRO A 219 -4.81 41.36 15.07
C PRO A 219 -4.82 40.68 13.69
N GLN A 220 -3.86 39.79 13.41
CA GLN A 220 -3.78 39.05 12.14
C GLN A 220 -4.51 37.70 12.15
N ALA A 221 -5.05 37.27 13.29
CA ALA A 221 -5.60 35.92 13.47
C ALA A 221 -6.72 35.56 12.48
N ASP A 222 -7.55 36.54 12.08
CA ASP A 222 -8.61 36.31 11.08
C ASP A 222 -8.04 36.02 9.68
N GLY A 223 -6.94 36.68 9.32
CA GLY A 223 -6.21 36.42 8.07
C GLY A 223 -5.58 35.03 8.07
N TRP A 224 -4.95 34.65 9.19
CA TRP A 224 -4.38 33.31 9.37
C TRP A 224 -5.47 32.23 9.29
N ARG A 225 -6.66 32.46 9.87
CA ARG A 225 -7.77 31.50 9.86
C ARG A 225 -8.32 31.30 8.46
N ALA A 226 -8.45 32.39 7.69
CA ALA A 226 -8.87 32.32 6.29
C ALA A 226 -7.87 31.54 5.42
N ALA A 227 -6.56 31.79 5.61
CA ALA A 227 -5.50 31.06 4.91
C ALA A 227 -5.47 29.57 5.29
N PHE A 228 -5.55 29.26 6.59
CA PHE A 228 -5.58 27.88 7.09
C PHE A 228 -6.72 27.08 6.47
N GLY A 229 -7.94 27.62 6.51
CA GLY A 229 -9.10 26.94 5.91
C GLY A 229 -8.99 26.80 4.39
N ALA A 230 -8.35 27.76 3.69
CA ALA A 230 -8.16 27.68 2.24
C ALA A 230 -7.18 26.57 1.85
N TRP A 231 -6.01 26.51 2.49
CA TRP A 231 -5.03 25.45 2.27
C TRP A 231 -5.59 24.09 2.64
N SER A 232 -6.14 23.94 3.86
CA SER A 232 -6.60 22.62 4.32
C SER A 232 -7.78 22.03 3.56
N ARG A 233 -8.72 22.85 3.07
CA ARG A 233 -9.81 22.31 2.24
C ARG A 233 -9.33 21.85 0.85
N ASN A 234 -8.22 22.39 0.35
CA ASN A 234 -7.68 22.07 -0.97
C ASN A 234 -6.66 20.92 -0.96
N GLU A 235 -6.16 20.48 0.20
CA GLU A 235 -5.18 19.38 0.32
C GLU A 235 -5.59 18.16 -0.52
N ALA A 236 -6.82 17.70 -0.38
CA ALA A 236 -7.38 16.56 -1.13
C ALA A 236 -8.33 17.00 -2.27
N GLY A 237 -8.04 18.12 -2.93
CA GLY A 237 -8.89 18.68 -3.99
C GLY A 237 -9.02 17.77 -5.21
N LEU A 238 -10.26 17.55 -5.65
CA LEU A 238 -10.61 16.90 -6.92
C LEU A 238 -11.84 17.61 -7.51
N PRO A 239 -11.71 18.36 -8.63
CA PRO A 239 -12.80 19.19 -9.14
C PRO A 239 -14.11 18.43 -9.40
N ALA A 240 -14.05 17.21 -9.93
CA ALA A 240 -15.22 16.39 -10.21
C ALA A 240 -16.02 16.03 -8.93
N ALA A 241 -15.34 15.86 -7.80
CA ALA A 241 -15.96 15.57 -6.51
C ALA A 241 -16.37 16.85 -5.77
N ASP A 242 -15.48 17.84 -5.72
CA ASP A 242 -15.65 19.06 -4.94
C ASP A 242 -16.82 19.90 -5.47
N LEU A 243 -16.96 20.06 -6.79
CA LEU A 243 -18.08 20.79 -7.40
C LEU A 243 -19.45 20.14 -7.13
N ALA A 244 -19.47 18.84 -6.82
CA ALA A 244 -20.69 18.13 -6.44
C ALA A 244 -21.02 18.28 -4.94
N ASN A 245 -20.12 18.86 -4.13
CA ASN A 245 -20.29 18.96 -2.68
C ASN A 245 -20.64 20.40 -2.22
N PRO A 246 -21.92 20.66 -1.88
CA PRO A 246 -22.33 21.97 -1.38
C PRO A 246 -22.09 22.14 0.14
N ARG A 247 -21.45 21.18 0.82
CA ARG A 247 -21.18 21.26 2.25
C ARG A 247 -20.31 22.50 2.55
N LEU A 248 -20.75 23.29 3.52
CA LEU A 248 -19.90 24.33 4.11
C LEU A 248 -18.95 23.72 5.12
N VAL A 249 -17.67 24.05 5.01
CA VAL A 249 -16.61 23.71 5.97
C VAL A 249 -15.85 25.00 6.31
N ASP A 250 -15.84 25.37 7.59
CA ASP A 250 -15.39 26.69 8.07
C ASP A 250 -16.10 27.85 7.34
N GLY A 251 -17.40 27.68 7.11
CA GLY A 251 -18.26 28.67 6.48
C GLY A 251 -18.04 28.88 4.96
N ARG A 252 -17.20 28.06 4.32
CA ARG A 252 -16.95 28.10 2.86
C ARG A 252 -17.41 26.79 2.20
N PRO A 253 -18.04 26.83 1.02
CA PRO A 253 -18.46 25.60 0.35
C PRO A 253 -17.25 24.81 -0.17
N VAL A 254 -17.29 23.49 -0.05
CA VAL A 254 -16.29 22.59 -0.65
C VAL A 254 -16.20 22.80 -2.16
N SER A 255 -17.32 23.09 -2.82
CA SER A 255 -17.37 23.43 -4.25
C SER A 255 -16.62 24.71 -4.65
N ALA A 256 -16.03 25.46 -3.72
CA ALA A 256 -15.13 26.58 -4.02
C ALA A 256 -13.64 26.19 -4.03
N ASN A 257 -13.32 24.93 -3.74
CA ASN A 257 -11.97 24.40 -3.91
C ASN A 257 -11.57 24.42 -5.39
N THR A 258 -10.27 24.57 -5.63
CA THR A 258 -9.69 24.72 -6.98
C THR A 258 -8.58 23.72 -7.29
N ALA A 259 -8.04 23.04 -6.27
CA ALA A 259 -6.91 22.15 -6.43
C ALA A 259 -7.28 20.84 -7.14
N THR A 260 -6.32 20.26 -7.86
CA THR A 260 -6.39 18.89 -8.39
C THR A 260 -5.17 18.11 -7.92
N ASN A 261 -5.28 17.52 -6.73
CA ASN A 261 -4.19 16.79 -6.06
C ASN A 261 -4.37 15.26 -6.09
N LEU A 262 -5.52 14.79 -6.55
CA LEU A 262 -5.88 13.37 -6.60
C LEU A 262 -6.07 12.93 -8.05
N HIS A 263 -5.79 11.65 -8.32
CA HIS A 263 -6.40 10.98 -9.47
C HIS A 263 -7.91 10.81 -9.23
N ASP A 264 -8.72 10.70 -10.30
CA ASP A 264 -10.18 10.50 -10.19
C ASP A 264 -10.57 9.26 -9.35
N THR A 265 -9.63 8.32 -9.20
CA THR A 265 -9.77 7.09 -8.43
C THR A 265 -9.39 7.26 -6.95
N PHE A 266 -9.12 8.50 -6.50
CA PHE A 266 -8.71 8.84 -5.13
C PHE A 266 -7.42 8.16 -4.69
N LEU A 267 -6.54 7.91 -5.66
CA LEU A 267 -5.18 7.44 -5.43
C LEU A 267 -4.24 8.64 -5.47
N VAL A 268 -3.30 8.68 -4.52
CA VAL A 268 -2.25 9.70 -4.44
C VAL A 268 -0.95 9.16 -5.00
N GLU A 269 -0.35 9.93 -5.92
CA GLU A 269 0.95 9.64 -6.51
C GLU A 269 2.01 10.57 -5.94
N ASN A 270 3.16 10.02 -5.60
CA ASN A 270 4.34 10.78 -5.19
C ASN A 270 5.62 10.13 -5.71
N HIS A 271 6.60 10.93 -6.13
CA HIS A 271 7.85 10.47 -6.75
C HIS A 271 7.65 9.43 -7.88
N GLY A 272 6.61 9.61 -8.70
CA GLY A 272 6.28 8.72 -9.81
C GLY A 272 5.68 7.39 -9.38
N SER A 273 5.19 7.25 -8.16
CA SER A 273 4.69 6.00 -7.58
C SER A 273 3.38 6.17 -6.85
N PHE A 274 2.60 5.08 -6.69
CA PHE A 274 1.58 5.05 -5.65
C PHE A 274 2.25 5.38 -4.31
N GLY A 275 1.78 6.45 -3.66
CA GLY A 275 2.37 7.00 -2.45
C GLY A 275 1.39 6.90 -1.29
N PRO A 276 1.07 5.70 -0.77
CA PRO A 276 0.09 5.55 0.30
C PRO A 276 0.50 6.33 1.56
N HIS A 277 1.80 6.34 1.88
CA HIS A 277 2.33 7.16 2.97
C HIS A 277 2.11 8.67 2.74
N TYR A 278 2.18 9.13 1.49
CA TYR A 278 1.90 10.54 1.14
C TYR A 278 0.40 10.83 1.13
N GLN A 279 -0.44 9.82 0.85
CA GLN A 279 -1.88 9.90 1.01
C GLN A 279 -2.28 10.13 2.47
N GLU A 280 -1.55 9.52 3.40
CA GLU A 280 -1.75 9.70 4.84
C GLU A 280 -1.45 11.12 5.32
N GLU A 281 -0.75 11.93 4.52
CA GLU A 281 -0.32 13.26 4.93
C GLU A 281 -1.49 14.17 5.30
N LEU A 282 -2.66 13.97 4.69
CA LEU A 282 -3.91 14.66 5.06
C LEU A 282 -4.20 14.51 6.57
N TRP A 283 -4.01 13.32 7.12
CA TRP A 283 -4.23 13.05 8.55
C TRP A 283 -2.98 13.27 9.39
N ARG A 284 -1.78 13.05 8.83
CA ARG A 284 -0.52 13.33 9.52
C ARG A 284 -0.42 14.81 9.89
N THR A 285 -0.56 15.68 8.90
CA THR A 285 -0.59 17.13 9.10
C THR A 285 -1.76 17.55 9.98
N SER A 286 -2.95 16.95 9.80
CA SER A 286 -4.10 17.25 10.67
C SER A 286 -3.86 16.85 12.13
N GLY A 287 -3.18 15.74 12.40
CA GLY A 287 -2.78 15.30 13.74
C GLY A 287 -1.82 16.28 14.40
N ARG A 288 -0.79 16.73 13.66
CA ARG A 288 0.14 17.77 14.11
C ARG A 288 -0.61 19.07 14.46
N ASN A 289 -1.49 19.51 13.56
CA ASN A 289 -2.27 20.73 13.70
C ASN A 289 -3.23 20.67 14.88
N ALA A 290 -4.03 19.60 14.96
CA ALA A 290 -5.03 19.40 16.00
C ALA A 290 -4.38 19.45 17.39
N MET A 291 -3.20 18.84 17.57
CA MET A 291 -2.56 18.79 18.87
C MET A 291 -2.25 20.18 19.45
N HIS A 292 -1.96 21.19 18.62
CA HIS A 292 -1.79 22.57 19.13
C HIS A 292 -3.08 23.12 19.73
N PHE A 293 -4.22 22.95 19.06
CA PHE A 293 -5.52 23.42 19.57
C PHE A 293 -5.95 22.64 20.82
N LEU A 294 -5.81 21.31 20.78
CA LEU A 294 -6.18 20.44 21.89
C LEU A 294 -5.32 20.74 23.15
N ALA A 295 -4.02 20.93 22.99
CA ALA A 295 -3.14 21.31 24.11
C ALA A 295 -3.41 22.73 24.62
N ALA A 296 -3.82 23.66 23.75
CA ALA A 296 -4.23 25.00 24.13
C ALA A 296 -5.62 25.08 24.78
N GLY A 297 -6.39 23.98 24.74
CA GLY A 297 -7.78 23.97 25.20
C GLY A 297 -8.72 24.80 24.31
N THR A 298 -8.37 24.97 23.03
CA THR A 298 -9.17 25.74 22.07
C THR A 298 -9.96 24.81 21.13
N PRO A 299 -11.12 25.25 20.59
CA PRO A 299 -11.87 24.45 19.62
C PRO A 299 -11.06 24.17 18.35
N LEU A 300 -11.20 22.95 17.82
CA LEU A 300 -10.65 22.60 16.51
C LEU A 300 -11.36 23.37 15.39
N PRO A 301 -10.61 23.90 14.39
CA PRO A 301 -11.19 24.30 13.12
C PRO A 301 -11.99 23.16 12.47
N GLU A 302 -13.10 23.47 11.81
CA GLU A 302 -14.01 22.46 11.28
C GLU A 302 -13.33 21.58 10.23
N VAL A 303 -12.48 22.17 9.38
CA VAL A 303 -11.77 21.47 8.30
C VAL A 303 -10.91 20.30 8.79
N LEU A 304 -10.42 20.30 10.02
CA LEU A 304 -9.68 19.18 10.58
C LEU A 304 -10.57 17.95 10.80
N THR A 305 -11.85 18.15 11.07
CA THR A 305 -12.82 17.06 11.35
C THR A 305 -13.80 16.80 10.21
N ALA A 306 -13.92 17.73 9.27
CA ALA A 306 -14.76 17.66 8.09
C ALA A 306 -13.89 17.82 6.83
N GLN A 307 -13.00 16.84 6.61
CA GLN A 307 -11.99 16.86 5.57
C GLN A 307 -12.59 16.48 4.21
N PRO A 308 -12.61 17.37 3.20
CA PRO A 308 -13.09 17.04 1.86
C PRO A 308 -12.38 15.81 1.30
N ASN A 309 -13.16 14.87 0.75
CA ASN A 309 -12.68 13.64 0.12
C ASN A 309 -11.96 12.65 1.06
N GLY A 310 -11.73 12.99 2.34
CA GLY A 310 -10.95 12.18 3.27
C GLY A 310 -11.44 10.74 3.40
N GLU A 311 -12.76 10.51 3.45
CA GLU A 311 -13.29 9.14 3.55
C GLU A 311 -13.05 8.30 2.29
N LEU A 312 -12.97 8.91 1.09
CA LEU A 312 -12.64 8.18 -0.12
C LEU A 312 -11.14 7.85 -0.18
N LEU A 313 -10.27 8.76 0.26
CA LEU A 313 -8.84 8.46 0.44
C LEU A 313 -8.65 7.32 1.46
N TRP A 314 -9.41 7.33 2.55
CA TRP A 314 -9.28 6.27 3.56
C TRP A 314 -9.71 4.90 2.99
N ARG A 315 -10.77 4.86 2.19
CA ARG A 315 -11.20 3.62 1.52
C ARG A 315 -10.16 3.07 0.55
N THR A 316 -9.50 3.93 -0.24
CA THR A 316 -8.45 3.46 -1.17
C THR A 316 -7.21 2.98 -0.42
N MET A 317 -6.90 3.58 0.73
CA MET A 317 -5.85 3.07 1.63
C MET A 317 -6.18 1.71 2.24
N LEU A 318 -7.41 1.52 2.73
CA LEU A 318 -7.84 0.26 3.33
C LEU A 318 -7.71 -0.92 2.35
N LEU A 319 -7.94 -0.68 1.06
CA LEU A 319 -7.73 -1.67 0.00
C LEU A 319 -6.25 -2.12 -0.12
N MET A 320 -5.31 -1.35 0.42
CA MET A 320 -3.88 -1.61 0.35
C MET A 320 -3.29 -2.02 1.70
N THR A 321 -4.09 -2.11 2.76
CA THR A 321 -3.59 -2.35 4.13
C THR A 321 -3.08 -3.78 4.35
N SER A 322 -1.89 -3.87 4.95
CA SER A 322 -1.26 -5.09 5.44
C SER A 322 -1.84 -5.54 6.79
N ASP A 323 -1.39 -6.68 7.30
CA ASP A 323 -1.68 -7.16 8.64
C ASP A 323 -1.05 -6.28 9.75
N ALA A 324 -0.08 -5.43 9.40
CA ALA A 324 0.52 -4.43 10.28
C ALA A 324 -0.36 -3.20 10.50
N GLY A 325 -1.44 -3.05 9.74
CA GLY A 325 -2.32 -1.87 9.80
C GLY A 325 -1.83 -0.70 8.96
N GLU A 326 -0.63 -0.78 8.37
CA GLU A 326 -0.11 0.18 7.39
C GLU A 326 -0.37 -0.29 5.95
N PRO A 327 -0.37 0.62 4.97
CA PRO A 327 -0.54 0.25 3.56
C PRO A 327 0.73 -0.38 2.95
N LEU A 328 0.55 -1.46 2.18
CA LEU A 328 1.60 -2.07 1.35
C LEU A 328 2.07 -1.11 0.26
N MET A 329 3.39 -1.11 -0.02
CA MET A 329 4.03 -0.17 -0.94
C MET A 329 4.62 -0.84 -2.20
N PRO A 330 3.83 -1.37 -3.15
CA PRO A 330 4.32 -2.23 -4.23
C PRO A 330 5.25 -1.57 -5.27
N MET A 331 5.49 -0.27 -5.18
CA MET A 331 6.20 0.51 -6.21
C MET A 331 7.46 1.22 -5.69
N VAL A 332 7.39 1.86 -4.52
CA VAL A 332 8.49 2.61 -3.92
C VAL A 332 8.69 2.14 -2.48
N ALA A 333 9.94 1.99 -2.05
CA ALA A 333 10.32 1.58 -0.69
C ALA A 333 10.73 2.77 0.20
N ASP A 334 10.53 4.01 -0.25
CA ASP A 334 10.96 5.25 0.43
C ASP A 334 10.55 5.26 1.92
N ARG A 335 9.44 4.59 2.28
CA ARG A 335 8.87 4.59 3.63
C ARG A 335 8.22 3.26 4.06
N GLU A 336 8.62 2.14 3.46
CA GLU A 336 8.15 0.79 3.87
C GLU A 336 8.70 0.45 5.27
N HIS A 337 7.86 -0.12 6.16
CA HIS A 337 8.21 -0.43 7.55
C HIS A 337 8.70 0.77 8.37
N LEU A 338 8.13 1.95 8.09
CA LEU A 338 8.45 3.20 8.79
C LEU A 338 7.47 3.45 9.94
N TYR A 339 7.22 2.41 10.74
CA TYR A 339 6.18 2.37 11.78
C TYR A 339 6.16 3.59 12.71
N GLY A 340 7.32 4.16 13.03
CA GLY A 340 7.40 5.35 13.88
C GLY A 340 6.74 6.61 13.29
N ARG A 341 6.52 6.66 11.98
CA ARG A 341 5.82 7.77 11.32
C ARG A 341 4.35 7.45 11.10
N ASP A 342 3.99 6.23 10.74
CA ASP A 342 2.60 5.92 10.34
C ASP A 342 1.60 5.82 11.53
N VAL A 343 2.09 6.02 12.75
CA VAL A 343 1.25 6.10 13.97
C VAL A 343 0.32 7.31 13.99
N ILE A 344 0.81 8.52 13.71
CA ILE A 344 0.01 9.74 13.90
C ILE A 344 -1.20 9.87 12.97
N PRO A 345 -1.18 9.51 11.67
CA PRO A 345 -2.39 9.55 10.86
C PRO A 345 -3.47 8.59 11.37
N LEU A 346 -3.09 7.37 11.78
CA LEU A 346 -4.00 6.39 12.37
C LEU A 346 -4.54 6.87 13.72
N ALA A 347 -3.68 7.39 14.60
CA ALA A 347 -4.05 7.96 15.89
C ALA A 347 -5.01 9.15 15.74
N PHE A 348 -4.79 10.02 14.76
CA PHE A 348 -5.69 11.13 14.47
C PHE A 348 -7.07 10.63 14.05
N ARG A 349 -7.15 9.73 13.06
CA ARG A 349 -8.43 9.16 12.63
C ARG A 349 -9.13 8.42 13.77
N ALA A 350 -8.41 7.61 14.53
CA ALA A 350 -8.96 6.85 15.65
C ALA A 350 -9.43 7.79 16.76
N GLN A 351 -8.52 8.57 17.35
CA GLN A 351 -8.77 9.28 18.59
C GLN A 351 -9.57 10.57 18.36
N VAL A 352 -9.30 11.32 17.28
CA VAL A 352 -10.00 12.59 16.98
C VAL A 352 -11.26 12.37 16.16
N LEU A 353 -11.20 11.61 15.06
CA LEU A 353 -12.37 11.37 14.21
C LEU A 353 -13.27 10.23 14.74
N GLY A 354 -12.78 9.42 15.67
CA GLY A 354 -13.54 8.32 16.26
C GLY A 354 -13.62 7.07 15.37
N ASP A 355 -12.73 6.93 14.39
CA ASP A 355 -12.73 5.82 13.44
C ASP A 355 -12.26 4.51 14.10
N ARG A 356 -13.19 3.55 14.22
CA ARG A 356 -12.94 2.25 14.84
C ARG A 356 -12.08 1.31 13.98
N HIS A 357 -12.03 1.52 12.66
CA HIS A 357 -11.16 0.76 11.76
C HIS A 357 -9.72 1.29 11.84
N ALA A 358 -9.56 2.62 11.90
CA ALA A 358 -8.26 3.22 12.17
C ALA A 358 -7.73 2.78 13.56
N ALA A 359 -8.59 2.69 14.58
CA ALA A 359 -8.20 2.19 15.91
C ALA A 359 -7.70 0.73 15.87
N TYR A 360 -8.24 -0.12 14.99
CA TYR A 360 -7.73 -1.47 14.79
C TYR A 360 -6.35 -1.44 14.14
N ALA A 361 -6.19 -0.69 13.04
CA ALA A 361 -4.92 -0.55 12.33
C ALA A 361 -3.82 0.03 13.24
N GLU A 362 -4.14 1.08 14.01
CA GLU A 362 -3.24 1.70 15.00
C GLU A 362 -2.75 0.67 16.02
N ALA A 363 -3.64 -0.18 16.53
CA ALA A 363 -3.29 -1.22 17.49
C ALA A 363 -2.36 -2.29 16.88
N GLN A 364 -2.58 -2.68 15.62
CA GLN A 364 -1.69 -3.61 14.91
C GLN A 364 -0.29 -3.02 14.70
N LEU A 365 -0.22 -1.74 14.32
CA LEU A 365 1.05 -1.03 14.12
C LEU A 365 1.79 -0.89 15.45
N ALA A 366 1.09 -0.44 16.50
CA ALA A 366 1.65 -0.25 17.82
C ALA A 366 2.24 -1.56 18.39
N ALA A 367 1.57 -2.70 18.17
CA ALA A 367 2.05 -4.01 18.63
C ALA A 367 3.43 -4.41 18.04
N ARG A 368 3.80 -3.86 16.89
CA ARG A 368 5.08 -4.15 16.21
C ARG A 368 6.21 -3.20 16.61
N LEU A 369 5.91 -2.05 17.23
CA LEU A 369 6.92 -1.04 17.56
C LEU A 369 8.00 -1.52 18.54
N GLU A 370 7.64 -2.27 19.58
CA GLU A 370 8.63 -2.76 20.57
C GLU A 370 9.58 -3.83 20.00
N PRO A 371 9.08 -4.87 19.30
CA PRO A 371 9.92 -5.80 18.52
C PRO A 371 10.78 -5.07 17.50
N TYR A 372 10.18 -4.16 16.73
CA TYR A 372 10.88 -3.34 15.75
C TYR A 372 12.03 -2.62 16.42
N GLN A 373 11.79 -1.86 17.49
CA GLN A 373 12.82 -1.12 18.21
C GLN A 373 13.92 -2.01 18.82
N ALA A 374 13.60 -3.23 19.23
CA ALA A 374 14.56 -4.19 19.76
C ALA A 374 15.49 -4.78 18.69
N TYR A 375 15.03 -4.89 17.45
CA TYR A 375 15.84 -5.38 16.33
C TYR A 375 16.99 -4.43 15.99
N ALA A 376 18.13 -4.95 15.57
CA ALA A 376 19.33 -4.16 15.31
C ALA A 376 19.16 -3.27 14.05
N PRO A 377 19.68 -2.02 14.03
CA PRO A 377 20.21 -1.28 15.18
C PRO A 377 19.12 -0.99 16.22
N ALA A 378 19.42 -1.34 17.47
CA ALA A 378 18.47 -1.22 18.58
C ALA A 378 18.18 0.24 18.93
N ASP A 379 17.09 0.44 19.68
CA ASP A 379 16.60 1.74 20.22
C ASP A 379 16.09 2.73 19.17
N ARG A 380 16.27 2.43 17.87
CA ARG A 380 15.80 3.20 16.72
C ARG A 380 14.41 2.78 16.23
N ILE A 381 13.62 3.75 15.78
CA ILE A 381 12.23 3.59 15.32
C ILE A 381 12.02 3.92 13.82
N THR A 382 13.08 4.28 13.08
CA THR A 382 13.04 4.47 11.62
C THR A 382 14.19 3.77 10.90
N LYS A 383 14.60 2.58 11.33
CA LYS A 383 15.83 1.92 10.82
C LYS A 383 15.72 1.33 9.41
N PHE A 384 14.53 0.96 8.94
CA PHE A 384 14.37 0.36 7.61
C PHE A 384 14.32 1.39 6.46
N SER A 385 14.17 2.68 6.75
CA SER A 385 14.38 3.74 5.74
C SER A 385 15.85 3.92 5.34
N GLY A 386 16.78 3.39 6.13
CA GLY A 386 18.22 3.63 5.96
C GLY A 386 18.68 5.04 6.34
N GLU A 387 17.77 5.94 6.74
CA GLU A 387 18.08 7.36 6.98
C GLU A 387 17.77 7.76 8.44
N PRO A 388 18.80 7.92 9.31
CA PRO A 388 18.62 8.34 10.71
C PRO A 388 17.97 9.72 10.89
N LYS A 389 17.89 10.54 9.84
CA LYS A 389 17.30 11.88 9.88
C LYS A 389 15.80 11.90 10.23
N TYR A 390 15.10 10.77 10.08
CA TYR A 390 13.67 10.67 10.39
C TYR A 390 13.37 10.34 11.86
N GLU A 391 14.36 9.93 12.65
CA GLU A 391 14.16 9.54 14.06
C GLU A 391 13.60 10.69 14.93
N PRO A 392 14.03 11.97 14.80
CA PRO A 392 13.46 13.06 15.58
C PRO A 392 11.98 13.32 15.26
N GLU A 393 11.60 13.25 13.99
CA GLU A 393 10.22 13.40 13.53
C GLU A 393 9.34 12.25 14.05
N ALA A 394 9.75 11.00 13.85
CA ALA A 394 9.01 9.83 14.33
C ALA A 394 8.81 9.85 15.87
N ARG A 395 9.84 10.28 16.61
CA ARG A 395 9.73 10.45 18.07
C ARG A 395 8.69 11.50 18.44
N ALA A 396 8.62 12.61 17.70
CA ALA A 396 7.66 13.67 17.91
C ALA A 396 6.22 13.22 17.56
N GLU A 397 6.04 12.47 16.48
CA GLU A 397 4.75 11.93 16.04
C GLU A 397 4.20 10.87 17.00
N LEU A 398 5.07 10.00 17.54
CA LEU A 398 4.72 9.07 18.60
C LEU A 398 4.28 9.79 19.89
N ALA A 399 4.96 10.90 20.21
CA ALA A 399 4.61 11.75 21.35
C ALA A 399 3.24 12.44 21.15
N ILE A 400 2.96 12.96 19.96
CA ILE A 400 1.63 13.51 19.63
C ILE A 400 0.56 12.41 19.72
N SER A 401 0.82 11.23 19.17
CA SER A 401 -0.13 10.10 19.20
C SER A 401 -0.51 9.74 20.64
N TYR A 402 0.47 9.65 21.56
CA TYR A 402 0.19 9.49 22.99
C TYR A 402 -0.72 10.59 23.56
N LEU A 403 -0.48 11.85 23.20
CA LEU A 403 -1.29 12.98 23.66
C LEU A 403 -2.71 12.96 23.11
N LEU A 404 -2.92 12.46 21.89
CA LEU A 404 -4.26 12.27 21.32
C LEU A 404 -5.07 11.23 22.12
N HIS A 405 -4.43 10.14 22.57
CA HIS A 405 -5.05 9.18 23.48
C HIS A 405 -5.38 9.81 24.85
N GLU A 406 -4.47 10.62 25.41
CA GLU A 406 -4.71 11.36 26.67
C GLU A 406 -5.93 12.29 26.53
N TRP A 407 -6.00 13.03 25.42
CA TRP A 407 -7.13 13.89 25.11
C TRP A 407 -8.42 13.08 24.98
N ARG A 408 -8.41 11.98 24.22
CA ARG A 408 -9.61 11.16 23.98
C ARG A 408 -10.14 10.53 25.28
N ALA A 409 -9.27 10.06 26.16
CA ALA A 409 -9.65 9.56 27.47
C ALA A 409 -10.40 10.61 28.30
N ALA A 410 -10.00 11.89 28.20
CA ALA A 410 -10.67 13.00 28.86
C ALA A 410 -11.97 13.47 28.16
N HIS A 411 -12.21 13.10 26.89
CA HIS A 411 -13.26 13.66 26.03
C HIS A 411 -14.23 12.61 25.44
N GLY A 412 -14.35 11.43 26.05
CA GLY A 412 -15.29 10.40 25.59
C GLY A 412 -14.85 8.96 25.82
N GLY A 413 -13.65 8.76 26.36
CA GLY A 413 -13.08 7.42 26.59
C GLY A 413 -12.47 6.80 25.33
N PRO A 414 -11.68 5.73 25.48
CA PRO A 414 -10.92 5.13 24.37
C PRO A 414 -11.84 4.61 23.26
N VAL A 415 -11.35 4.65 22.02
CA VAL A 415 -12.07 4.12 20.85
C VAL A 415 -11.92 2.61 20.84
N ALA A 416 -13.04 1.89 20.93
CA ALA A 416 -13.01 0.44 20.84
C ALA A 416 -12.76 0.01 19.38
N PRO A 417 -11.63 -0.68 19.08
CA PRO A 417 -11.35 -1.15 17.73
C PRO A 417 -12.40 -2.16 17.27
N VAL A 418 -12.59 -2.26 15.96
CA VAL A 418 -13.35 -3.37 15.36
C VAL A 418 -12.62 -4.71 15.54
N SER A 419 -13.33 -5.82 15.35
CA SER A 419 -12.65 -7.13 15.26
C SER A 419 -11.84 -7.23 13.96
N GLY A 420 -10.80 -8.07 13.92
CA GLY A 420 -10.03 -8.30 12.68
C GLY A 420 -10.90 -8.76 11.51
N ARG A 421 -11.90 -9.63 11.77
CA ARG A 421 -12.86 -10.05 10.75
C ARG A 421 -13.71 -8.90 10.22
N GLU A 422 -14.14 -7.98 11.08
CA GLU A 422 -14.91 -6.79 10.69
C GLU A 422 -14.03 -5.84 9.87
N PHE A 423 -12.77 -5.62 10.30
CA PHE A 423 -11.78 -4.87 9.54
C PHE A 423 -11.55 -5.47 8.15
N ASP A 424 -11.30 -6.77 8.06
CA ASP A 424 -11.05 -7.45 6.80
C ASP A 424 -12.25 -7.40 5.85
N THR A 425 -13.46 -7.51 6.40
CA THR A 425 -14.69 -7.38 5.61
C THR A 425 -14.86 -5.95 5.08
N HIS A 426 -14.48 -4.95 5.87
CA HIS A 426 -14.58 -3.54 5.49
C HIS A 426 -13.52 -3.13 4.45
N ALA A 427 -12.29 -3.65 4.59
CA ALA A 427 -11.16 -3.35 3.72
C ALA A 427 -11.14 -4.19 2.42
N ALA A 428 -11.90 -5.28 2.35
CA ALA A 428 -11.94 -6.15 1.17
C ALA A 428 -12.59 -5.46 -0.05
N GLY A 429 -12.05 -5.73 -1.23
CA GLY A 429 -12.60 -5.23 -2.49
C GLY A 429 -11.59 -5.29 -3.63
N VAL A 430 -11.97 -4.69 -4.76
CA VAL A 430 -11.12 -4.55 -5.95
C VAL A 430 -11.18 -3.14 -6.51
N ALA A 431 -10.09 -2.70 -7.13
CA ALA A 431 -10.06 -1.46 -7.88
C ALA A 431 -9.10 -1.53 -9.07
N ASP A 432 -9.51 -0.95 -10.19
CA ASP A 432 -8.59 -0.52 -11.25
C ASP A 432 -8.36 0.98 -11.07
N PHE A 433 -7.14 1.37 -10.70
CA PHE A 433 -6.77 2.77 -10.50
C PHE A 433 -6.40 3.48 -11.82
N GLY A 434 -6.57 2.82 -12.96
CA GLY A 434 -6.34 3.36 -14.28
C GLY A 434 -4.88 3.25 -14.74
N ALA A 435 -4.63 3.61 -16.00
CA ALA A 435 -3.32 3.52 -16.63
C ALA A 435 -2.32 4.59 -16.16
N GLY A 436 -2.80 5.71 -15.59
CA GLY A 436 -1.93 6.78 -15.06
C GLY A 436 -1.12 6.32 -13.85
N PRO A 437 -1.77 5.97 -12.74
CA PRO A 437 -1.12 5.28 -11.62
C PRO A 437 -0.57 3.91 -12.01
N GLY A 438 -1.25 3.23 -12.95
CA GLY A 438 -0.85 1.93 -13.46
C GLY A 438 -1.02 0.81 -12.45
N LEU A 439 -2.07 0.84 -11.60
CA LEU A 439 -2.28 -0.14 -10.53
C LEU A 439 -3.66 -0.80 -10.63
N LEU A 440 -3.68 -2.13 -10.58
CA LEU A 440 -4.88 -2.94 -10.35
C LEU A 440 -4.71 -3.65 -9.01
N ALA A 441 -5.67 -3.56 -8.10
CA ALA A 441 -5.54 -4.09 -6.74
C ALA A 441 -6.75 -4.95 -6.34
N HIS A 442 -6.49 -5.98 -5.54
CA HIS A 442 -7.48 -6.82 -4.89
C HIS A 442 -7.03 -7.12 -3.46
N ARG A 443 -7.85 -6.73 -2.49
CA ARG A 443 -7.74 -7.21 -1.11
C ARG A 443 -8.84 -8.23 -0.85
N SER A 444 -8.46 -9.50 -0.84
CA SER A 444 -9.35 -10.60 -0.48
C SER A 444 -9.27 -10.88 1.03
N PRO A 445 -10.08 -11.76 1.61
CA PRO A 445 -9.88 -12.21 2.99
C PRO A 445 -8.53 -12.91 3.21
N GLY A 446 -7.99 -13.57 2.19
CA GLY A 446 -6.80 -14.43 2.32
C GLY A 446 -5.50 -13.82 1.85
N ALA A 447 -5.51 -12.72 1.08
CA ALA A 447 -4.33 -12.09 0.51
C ALA A 447 -4.62 -10.68 -0.02
N TRP A 448 -3.58 -9.86 -0.08
CA TRP A 448 -3.52 -8.70 -0.96
C TRP A 448 -2.80 -9.07 -2.26
N ALA A 449 -3.23 -8.53 -3.40
CA ALA A 449 -2.60 -8.77 -4.68
C ALA A 449 -2.77 -7.57 -5.62
N GLY A 450 -1.80 -7.35 -6.51
CA GLY A 450 -1.92 -6.28 -7.50
C GLY A 450 -1.04 -6.43 -8.75
N THR A 451 -1.46 -5.76 -9.82
CA THR A 451 -0.70 -5.64 -11.07
C THR A 451 -0.30 -4.18 -11.25
N VAL A 452 1.01 -3.93 -11.27
CA VAL A 452 1.60 -2.63 -11.57
C VAL A 452 2.09 -2.62 -13.02
N SER A 453 1.76 -1.58 -13.78
CA SER A 453 2.08 -1.47 -15.21
C SER A 453 2.37 -0.03 -15.64
N LYS A 454 3.23 0.67 -14.90
CA LYS A 454 3.59 2.07 -15.13
C LYS A 454 4.84 2.17 -16.01
N PRO A 455 5.06 3.25 -16.79
CA PRO A 455 6.32 3.44 -17.49
C PRO A 455 7.53 3.34 -16.56
N GLY A 456 8.48 2.46 -16.91
CA GLY A 456 9.68 2.19 -16.11
C GLY A 456 9.46 1.31 -14.88
N PHE A 457 8.22 0.85 -14.62
CA PHE A 457 7.91 0.03 -13.46
C PHE A 457 6.74 -0.95 -13.69
N VAL A 458 7.02 -2.24 -13.68
CA VAL A 458 6.05 -3.34 -13.79
C VAL A 458 6.26 -4.37 -12.68
N LYS A 459 5.16 -4.92 -12.15
CA LYS A 459 5.20 -5.93 -11.08
C LYS A 459 3.87 -6.68 -11.01
N PHE A 460 3.92 -7.97 -10.75
CA PHE A 460 2.73 -8.72 -10.31
C PHE A 460 2.94 -9.13 -8.86
N ALA A 461 2.28 -8.43 -7.96
CA ALA A 461 2.50 -8.51 -6.52
C ALA A 461 1.44 -9.37 -5.82
N TRP A 462 1.85 -10.14 -4.82
CA TRP A 462 0.97 -11.04 -4.08
C TRP A 462 1.46 -11.27 -2.64
N GLN A 463 0.70 -10.77 -1.66
CA GLN A 463 1.00 -10.91 -0.24
C GLN A 463 -0.06 -11.78 0.45
N PRO A 464 0.17 -13.11 0.61
CA PRO A 464 -0.76 -13.97 1.32
C PRO A 464 -0.87 -13.56 2.79
N HIS A 465 -2.07 -13.74 3.34
CA HIS A 465 -2.46 -13.33 4.69
C HIS A 465 -2.31 -11.83 4.97
N HIS A 466 -2.12 -11.00 3.94
CA HIS A 466 -1.75 -9.59 4.06
C HIS A 466 -0.44 -9.38 4.81
N ASP A 467 0.38 -10.43 4.93
CA ASP A 467 1.55 -10.43 5.81
C ASP A 467 2.62 -9.47 5.30
N ASP A 468 2.83 -8.37 5.99
CA ASP A 468 3.80 -7.33 5.66
C ASP A 468 5.26 -7.84 5.58
N TRP A 469 5.56 -8.99 6.19
CA TRP A 469 6.92 -9.51 6.35
C TRP A 469 7.16 -10.88 5.70
N LEU A 470 6.30 -11.36 4.80
CA LEU A 470 6.60 -12.59 4.05
C LEU A 470 7.52 -12.28 2.86
N PHE A 471 6.97 -11.66 1.82
CA PHE A 471 7.71 -11.29 0.62
C PHE A 471 8.17 -9.84 0.68
N VAL A 472 9.34 -9.58 0.12
CA VAL A 472 9.90 -8.24 -0.06
C VAL A 472 9.16 -7.58 -1.23
N LEU A 473 8.18 -6.75 -0.89
CA LEU A 473 7.23 -6.21 -1.86
C LEU A 473 7.64 -4.83 -2.38
N GLY A 474 8.23 -3.98 -1.53
CA GLY A 474 8.50 -2.59 -1.87
C GLY A 474 9.63 -2.32 -2.85
N GLY A 475 9.60 -1.12 -3.43
CA GLY A 475 10.65 -0.60 -4.31
C GLY A 475 10.91 -1.43 -5.56
N ALA A 476 12.17 -1.45 -6.01
CA ALA A 476 12.61 -2.16 -7.22
C ALA A 476 12.74 -3.68 -7.04
N ASN A 477 12.29 -4.24 -5.91
CA ASN A 477 12.30 -5.69 -5.73
C ASN A 477 11.30 -6.33 -6.71
N PRO A 478 11.74 -7.28 -7.56
CA PRO A 478 10.88 -7.88 -8.55
C PRO A 478 9.91 -8.87 -7.90
N MET A 479 8.73 -9.03 -8.51
CA MET A 479 7.76 -10.05 -8.11
C MET A 479 7.10 -10.65 -9.34
N LEU A 480 7.22 -11.98 -9.48
CA LEU A 480 6.82 -12.85 -10.60
C LEU A 480 7.49 -12.56 -11.95
N LEU A 481 7.93 -11.33 -12.20
CA LEU A 481 8.91 -11.00 -13.24
C LEU A 481 10.33 -11.03 -12.63
N PRO A 482 11.40 -11.15 -13.43
CA PRO A 482 12.76 -11.16 -12.89
C PRO A 482 13.35 -9.76 -12.60
N ALA A 483 12.72 -8.70 -13.12
CA ALA A 483 13.05 -7.29 -12.89
C ALA A 483 11.78 -6.43 -13.04
N THR A 484 11.83 -5.16 -12.64
CA THR A 484 10.68 -4.24 -12.67
C THR A 484 10.71 -3.26 -13.85
N ASP A 485 11.75 -3.23 -14.67
CA ASP A 485 11.96 -2.21 -15.71
C ASP A 485 11.52 -2.66 -17.12
N PHE A 486 10.82 -3.78 -17.23
CA PHE A 486 10.27 -4.25 -18.51
C PHE A 486 9.25 -3.26 -19.07
N ALA A 487 9.41 -2.92 -20.36
CA ALA A 487 8.49 -2.03 -21.05
C ALA A 487 7.15 -2.73 -21.33
N VAL A 488 6.09 -2.26 -20.67
CA VAL A 488 4.71 -2.66 -20.97
C VAL A 488 4.23 -1.92 -22.22
N ARG A 489 3.81 -2.67 -23.25
CA ARG A 489 3.32 -2.15 -24.53
C ARG A 489 1.81 -2.01 -24.54
N GLU A 490 1.11 -2.98 -23.95
CA GLU A 490 -0.35 -3.00 -23.83
C GLU A 490 -0.74 -3.48 -22.44
N ARG A 491 -1.83 -2.90 -21.91
CA ARG A 491 -2.43 -3.24 -20.62
C ARG A 491 -3.90 -3.55 -20.84
N HIS A 492 -4.30 -4.76 -20.50
CA HIS A 492 -5.71 -5.16 -20.43
C HIS A 492 -6.04 -5.51 -18.99
N ALA A 493 -7.06 -4.85 -18.43
CA ALA A 493 -7.48 -5.05 -17.05
C ALA A 493 -8.97 -5.35 -16.99
N THR A 494 -9.33 -6.37 -16.21
CA THR A 494 -10.71 -6.73 -15.89
C THR A 494 -10.86 -6.76 -14.38
N THR A 495 -11.90 -6.10 -13.86
CA THR A 495 -12.29 -6.16 -12.45
C THR A 495 -13.63 -6.85 -12.32
N TYR A 496 -13.75 -7.74 -11.35
CA TYR A 496 -14.98 -8.37 -10.91
C TYR A 496 -15.28 -7.83 -9.52
N ALA A 497 -16.40 -7.13 -9.36
CA ALA A 497 -16.81 -6.56 -8.09
C ALA A 497 -18.00 -7.36 -7.55
N LYS A 498 -17.96 -7.75 -6.27
CA LYS A 498 -18.95 -8.64 -5.66
C LYS A 498 -20.39 -8.18 -5.85
N VAL A 499 -20.66 -6.88 -5.72
CA VAL A 499 -21.99 -6.30 -5.91
C VAL A 499 -22.54 -6.49 -7.33
N ARG A 500 -21.67 -6.52 -8.35
CA ARG A 500 -22.06 -6.64 -9.76
C ARG A 500 -21.90 -8.06 -10.30
N ASP A 501 -20.85 -8.78 -9.90
CA ASP A 501 -20.42 -10.04 -10.52
C ASP A 501 -20.65 -11.27 -9.62
N GLY A 502 -20.97 -11.03 -8.34
CA GLY A 502 -21.16 -12.03 -7.31
C GLY A 502 -19.88 -12.46 -6.57
N PHE A 503 -18.72 -11.94 -6.99
CA PHE A 503 -17.42 -12.17 -6.37
C PHE A 503 -16.43 -11.02 -6.65
N ASP A 504 -15.38 -10.94 -5.85
CA ASP A 504 -14.27 -9.99 -6.04
C ASP A 504 -13.07 -10.67 -6.73
N GLY A 505 -12.52 -10.05 -7.76
CA GLY A 505 -11.34 -10.57 -8.47
C GLY A 505 -10.82 -9.61 -9.52
N THR A 506 -9.59 -9.82 -9.95
CA THR A 506 -8.97 -8.99 -10.98
C THR A 506 -8.20 -9.85 -11.98
N VAL A 507 -8.09 -9.41 -13.23
CA VAL A 507 -7.19 -10.00 -14.21
C VAL A 507 -6.46 -8.89 -14.94
N GLY A 508 -5.13 -8.88 -14.84
CA GLY A 508 -4.27 -8.00 -15.64
C GLY A 508 -3.50 -8.83 -16.67
N VAL A 509 -3.67 -8.56 -17.96
CA VAL A 509 -2.86 -9.12 -19.06
C VAL A 509 -1.99 -8.02 -19.64
N LEU A 510 -0.68 -8.22 -19.59
CA LEU A 510 0.31 -7.26 -20.06
C LEU A 510 1.07 -7.82 -21.27
N ARG A 511 1.27 -6.97 -22.29
CA ARG A 511 2.15 -7.26 -23.41
C ARG A 511 3.51 -6.62 -23.21
N PHE A 512 4.56 -7.40 -23.46
CA PHE A 512 5.95 -6.98 -23.52
C PHE A 512 6.51 -7.14 -24.94
N ASP A 513 7.75 -6.73 -25.16
CA ASP A 513 8.44 -6.96 -26.44
C ASP A 513 8.70 -8.46 -26.70
N THR A 514 8.87 -9.24 -25.63
CA THR A 514 9.23 -10.66 -25.68
C THR A 514 8.04 -11.61 -25.55
N GLY A 515 6.85 -11.11 -25.21
CA GLY A 515 5.68 -11.96 -25.00
C GLY A 515 4.58 -11.33 -24.16
N TYR A 516 3.81 -12.17 -23.49
CA TYR A 516 2.70 -11.78 -22.64
C TYR A 516 2.82 -12.44 -21.27
N ALA A 517 2.38 -11.71 -20.24
CA ALA A 517 2.12 -12.30 -18.92
C ALA A 517 0.78 -11.82 -18.39
N ALA A 518 0.12 -12.68 -17.62
CA ALA A 518 -1.16 -12.38 -17.00
C ALA A 518 -1.16 -12.78 -15.53
N PHE A 519 -1.94 -12.03 -14.75
CA PHE A 519 -2.12 -12.26 -13.33
C PHE A 519 -3.59 -12.13 -12.97
N ALA A 520 -4.19 -13.24 -12.56
CA ALA A 520 -5.58 -13.33 -12.14
C ALA A 520 -5.66 -13.56 -10.62
N THR A 521 -6.47 -12.77 -9.93
CA THR A 521 -6.66 -12.86 -8.47
C THR A 521 -8.06 -13.38 -8.14
N LEU A 522 -8.17 -14.20 -7.09
CA LEU A 522 -9.41 -14.91 -6.74
C LEU A 522 -9.94 -14.50 -5.36
N PRO A 523 -11.26 -14.66 -5.10
CA PRO A 523 -11.88 -14.26 -3.83
C PRO A 523 -11.30 -14.92 -2.58
N THR A 524 -10.60 -16.04 -2.73
CA THR A 524 -9.97 -16.77 -1.63
C THR A 524 -8.61 -16.20 -1.22
N GLY A 525 -8.04 -15.30 -2.03
CA GLY A 525 -6.66 -14.84 -1.93
C GLY A 525 -5.67 -15.66 -2.74
N ALA A 526 -6.13 -16.73 -3.40
CA ALA A 526 -5.34 -17.41 -4.41
C ALA A 526 -5.17 -16.52 -5.65
N ALA A 527 -4.09 -16.75 -6.40
CA ALA A 527 -3.83 -16.08 -7.67
C ALA A 527 -3.25 -17.05 -8.70
N VAL A 528 -3.39 -16.71 -9.98
CA VAL A 528 -2.84 -17.45 -11.11
C VAL A 528 -1.98 -16.50 -11.92
N TYR A 529 -0.69 -16.82 -12.01
CA TYR A 529 0.26 -16.19 -12.90
C TYR A 529 0.46 -17.08 -14.13
N ALA A 530 0.42 -16.51 -15.33
CA ALA A 530 0.71 -17.24 -16.56
C ALA A 530 1.58 -16.38 -17.47
N SER A 531 2.57 -16.99 -18.11
CA SER A 531 3.51 -16.29 -18.96
C SER A 531 3.83 -17.10 -20.20
N THR A 532 4.10 -16.41 -21.31
CA THR A 532 4.67 -17.02 -22.52
C THR A 532 6.19 -17.25 -22.39
N GLY A 533 6.80 -16.87 -21.27
CA GLY A 533 8.25 -16.83 -21.06
C GLY A 533 8.81 -15.50 -21.54
N VAL A 534 8.55 -14.43 -20.79
CA VAL A 534 8.99 -13.07 -21.17
C VAL A 534 10.49 -12.85 -20.91
N ALA A 535 11.10 -13.68 -20.07
CA ALA A 535 12.52 -13.63 -19.72
C ALA A 535 13.06 -14.96 -19.19
N GLU A 536 14.39 -15.09 -19.14
CA GLU A 536 15.09 -16.17 -18.44
C GLU A 536 14.85 -16.07 -16.92
N SER A 537 14.75 -17.22 -16.24
CA SER A 537 14.59 -17.29 -14.77
C SER A 537 13.41 -16.46 -14.24
N GLU A 538 12.27 -16.53 -14.93
CA GLU A 538 11.06 -15.81 -14.58
C GLU A 538 10.37 -16.42 -13.32
N GLY A 539 9.48 -15.65 -12.67
CA GLY A 539 8.82 -16.06 -11.45
C GLY A 539 9.64 -15.78 -10.21
N VAL A 540 10.23 -14.60 -10.07
CA VAL A 540 11.06 -14.28 -8.90
C VAL A 540 10.18 -13.84 -7.73
N LEU A 541 10.43 -14.39 -6.54
CA LEU A 541 9.86 -13.95 -5.27
C LEU A 541 10.99 -13.81 -4.25
N ASP A 542 11.14 -12.62 -3.69
CA ASP A 542 12.09 -12.36 -2.60
C ASP A 542 11.37 -12.45 -1.26
N VAL A 543 11.98 -13.11 -0.28
CA VAL A 543 11.40 -13.42 1.04
C VAL A 543 12.19 -12.69 2.11
N HIS A 544 11.52 -12.04 3.06
CA HIS A 544 12.22 -11.52 4.24
C HIS A 544 12.71 -12.70 5.08
N ASN A 545 14.03 -12.85 5.22
CA ASN A 545 14.64 -13.91 6.03
C ASN A 545 15.43 -13.29 7.21
N LEU A 546 14.70 -12.76 8.19
CA LEU A 546 15.21 -12.02 9.35
C LEU A 546 14.69 -12.63 10.66
N ALA A 547 15.50 -12.51 11.73
CA ALA A 547 15.08 -12.85 13.09
C ALA A 547 14.71 -11.57 13.86
N MET A 548 13.42 -11.25 13.90
CA MET A 548 12.81 -10.14 14.67
C MET A 548 11.64 -10.67 15.53
N PRO A 549 11.94 -11.36 16.65
CA PRO A 549 10.91 -12.01 17.48
C PRO A 549 9.84 -11.02 17.94
N GLY A 550 8.57 -11.42 17.82
CA GLY A 550 7.42 -10.58 18.14
C GLY A 550 6.84 -9.82 16.94
N VAL A 551 7.51 -9.85 15.78
CA VAL A 551 6.88 -9.52 14.50
C VAL A 551 6.42 -10.82 13.83
N PRO A 552 5.12 -10.96 13.49
CA PRO A 552 4.59 -12.18 12.90
C PRO A 552 5.42 -12.65 11.69
N GLY A 553 5.83 -13.92 11.71
CA GLY A 553 6.54 -14.53 10.59
C GLY A 553 8.05 -14.27 10.54
N LEU A 554 8.62 -13.52 11.48
CA LEU A 554 10.06 -13.23 11.57
C LEU A 554 10.70 -13.82 12.82
N ASP A 555 10.30 -15.04 13.20
CA ASP A 555 10.80 -15.70 14.41
C ASP A 555 12.16 -16.40 14.21
N GLY A 556 12.77 -16.28 13.02
CA GLY A 556 14.04 -16.92 12.68
C GLY A 556 14.07 -17.45 11.25
N ASP A 557 14.59 -18.66 11.09
CA ASP A 557 14.84 -19.33 9.82
C ASP A 557 13.58 -19.56 8.98
N ARG A 558 13.74 -19.57 7.65
CA ARG A 558 12.65 -19.87 6.70
C ARG A 558 12.71 -21.32 6.25
N THR A 559 11.58 -22.01 6.27
CA THR A 559 11.45 -23.41 5.86
C THR A 559 10.70 -23.53 4.53
N TYR A 560 11.30 -24.29 3.62
CA TYR A 560 10.80 -24.55 2.28
C TYR A 560 10.59 -26.05 2.11
N THR A 561 9.38 -26.46 1.74
CA THR A 561 9.04 -27.88 1.53
C THR A 561 8.57 -28.11 0.10
N ALA A 562 9.24 -29.01 -0.61
CA ALA A 562 8.84 -29.52 -1.91
C ALA A 562 8.73 -31.05 -1.89
N ALA A 563 8.31 -31.66 -3.00
CA ALA A 563 8.23 -33.12 -3.12
C ALA A 563 9.61 -33.80 -2.98
N GLU A 564 10.67 -33.08 -3.37
CA GLU A 564 12.06 -33.51 -3.34
C GLU A 564 12.68 -33.45 -1.93
N GLY A 565 12.08 -32.69 -1.01
CA GLY A 565 12.56 -32.57 0.36
C GLY A 565 12.22 -31.22 0.99
N THR A 566 12.66 -31.08 2.25
CA THR A 566 12.52 -29.85 3.03
C THR A 566 13.91 -29.26 3.29
N VAL A 567 14.05 -27.95 3.12
CA VAL A 567 15.24 -27.20 3.52
C VAL A 567 14.85 -26.05 4.44
N THR A 568 15.67 -25.78 5.45
CA THR A 568 15.55 -24.60 6.31
C THR A 568 16.75 -23.72 6.05
N ILE A 569 16.50 -22.46 5.71
CA ILE A 569 17.52 -21.46 5.41
C ILE A 569 17.61 -20.53 6.61
N GLU A 570 18.80 -20.50 7.22
CA GLU A 570 19.04 -19.71 8.42
C GLU A 570 18.77 -18.22 8.19
N ALA A 571 18.11 -17.58 9.16
CA ALA A 571 17.93 -16.14 9.16
C ALA A 571 19.29 -15.45 9.24
N ARG A 572 19.53 -14.50 8.33
CA ARG A 572 20.79 -13.75 8.32
C ARG A 572 20.57 -12.41 8.98
N ALA A 573 21.48 -12.02 9.89
CA ALA A 573 21.64 -10.63 10.24
C ALA A 573 21.94 -9.82 8.96
N ALA A 574 21.48 -8.57 8.88
CA ALA A 574 21.73 -7.70 7.73
C ALA A 574 23.21 -7.80 7.32
N ALA A 575 23.48 -8.29 6.11
CA ALA A 575 24.83 -8.57 5.67
C ALA A 575 25.60 -7.25 5.51
N THR A 576 26.44 -6.93 6.49
CA THR A 576 27.36 -5.80 6.43
C THR A 576 28.78 -6.32 6.28
N GLY A 577 29.29 -6.42 5.06
CA GLY A 577 30.74 -6.58 4.83
C GLY A 577 31.15 -7.60 3.77
N ALA A 578 32.46 -7.86 3.78
CA ALA A 578 33.14 -8.83 2.94
C ALA A 578 32.53 -10.24 3.09
N ARG A 579 32.46 -10.99 1.98
CA ARG A 579 31.92 -12.36 1.94
C ARG A 579 32.89 -13.27 1.22
N THR A 580 33.00 -14.52 1.64
CA THR A 580 33.70 -15.54 0.85
C THR A 580 32.69 -16.54 0.32
N ASP A 581 32.70 -16.75 -0.99
CA ASP A 581 31.89 -17.76 -1.66
C ASP A 581 32.79 -18.91 -2.09
N ASP A 582 32.47 -20.13 -1.68
CA ASP A 582 33.21 -21.33 -2.04
C ASP A 582 32.32 -22.23 -2.91
N LEU A 583 32.58 -22.24 -4.22
CA LEU A 583 31.77 -22.95 -5.20
C LEU A 583 32.46 -24.25 -5.59
N VAL A 584 31.85 -25.38 -5.22
CA VAL A 584 32.30 -26.73 -5.58
C VAL A 584 31.39 -27.29 -6.67
N PHE A 585 31.98 -27.87 -7.71
CA PHE A 585 31.29 -28.49 -8.85
C PHE A 585 32.00 -29.79 -9.26
N GLY A 586 31.45 -30.54 -10.21
CA GLY A 586 32.12 -31.75 -10.71
C GLY A 586 33.46 -31.40 -11.39
N PRO A 587 34.50 -32.26 -11.31
CA PRO A 587 35.79 -31.97 -11.92
C PRO A 587 35.66 -31.61 -13.41
N VAL A 588 36.31 -30.51 -13.81
CA VAL A 588 36.35 -30.04 -15.19
C VAL A 588 37.79 -29.82 -15.62
N THR A 589 38.09 -30.11 -16.89
CA THR A 589 39.36 -29.73 -17.51
C THR A 589 39.16 -28.49 -18.37
N ALA A 590 39.80 -27.38 -17.99
CA ALA A 590 39.72 -26.12 -18.74
C ALA A 590 41.01 -25.30 -18.64
N ARG A 591 41.25 -24.41 -19.61
CA ARG A 591 42.37 -23.45 -19.58
C ARG A 591 41.96 -22.11 -19.00
N HIS A 592 40.74 -21.67 -19.30
CA HIS A 592 40.22 -20.38 -18.86
C HIS A 592 39.06 -20.58 -17.89
N VAL A 593 39.00 -19.75 -16.85
CA VAL A 593 37.91 -19.73 -15.86
C VAL A 593 37.50 -18.28 -15.65
N ARG A 594 36.20 -17.99 -15.60
CA ARG A 594 35.71 -16.64 -15.30
C ARG A 594 34.54 -16.64 -14.32
N MET A 595 34.42 -15.56 -13.57
CA MET A 595 33.16 -15.12 -12.99
C MET A 595 32.49 -14.17 -13.98
N LEU A 596 31.26 -14.50 -14.38
CA LEU A 596 30.37 -13.63 -15.14
C LEU A 596 29.26 -13.13 -14.21
N GLY A 597 29.20 -11.82 -14.02
CA GLY A 597 28.15 -11.17 -13.26
C GLY A 597 26.77 -11.41 -13.87
N VAL A 598 25.76 -11.52 -13.01
CA VAL A 598 24.34 -11.55 -13.39
C VAL A 598 23.56 -10.51 -12.59
N ARG A 599 23.93 -10.25 -11.33
CA ARG A 599 23.38 -9.18 -10.52
C ARG A 599 24.47 -8.57 -9.64
N PRO A 600 24.80 -7.27 -9.80
CA PRO A 600 25.86 -6.62 -9.05
C PRO A 600 25.39 -6.23 -7.64
N ASP A 601 26.32 -5.77 -6.82
CA ASP A 601 25.96 -4.86 -5.74
C ASP A 601 25.43 -3.54 -6.35
N PRO A 602 24.23 -3.06 -5.96
CA PRO A 602 23.61 -1.90 -6.60
C PRO A 602 24.41 -0.60 -6.47
N GLN A 603 25.26 -0.46 -5.46
CA GLN A 603 26.03 0.76 -5.23
C GLN A 603 27.46 0.67 -5.77
N TYR A 604 28.08 -0.51 -5.62
CA TYR A 604 29.51 -0.68 -5.83
C TYR A 604 29.90 -1.65 -6.94
N GLY A 605 28.94 -2.33 -7.57
CA GLY A 605 29.20 -3.25 -8.67
C GLY A 605 29.76 -4.58 -8.20
N TYR A 606 30.95 -4.95 -8.70
CA TYR A 606 31.66 -6.17 -8.34
C TYR A 606 33.09 -5.83 -7.87
N SER A 607 33.52 -6.40 -6.75
CA SER A 607 34.91 -6.29 -6.29
C SER A 607 35.40 -7.52 -5.53
N LEU A 608 36.57 -8.03 -5.93
CA LEU A 608 37.17 -9.25 -5.41
C LEU A 608 38.55 -8.96 -4.80
N TRP A 609 38.72 -9.33 -3.52
CA TRP A 609 40.02 -9.50 -2.88
C TRP A 609 40.78 -10.70 -3.45
N SER A 610 40.08 -11.81 -3.72
CA SER A 610 40.70 -12.98 -4.36
C SER A 610 39.74 -13.74 -5.29
N PHE A 611 40.31 -14.31 -6.36
CA PHE A 611 39.71 -15.29 -7.25
C PHE A 611 40.61 -16.50 -7.30
N GLU A 612 40.21 -17.59 -6.65
CA GLU A 612 41.02 -18.80 -6.51
C GLU A 612 40.42 -19.95 -7.32
N VAL A 613 41.25 -20.74 -8.00
CA VAL A 613 40.84 -21.95 -8.75
C VAL A 613 41.57 -23.15 -8.16
N ARG A 614 40.83 -24.16 -7.70
CA ARG A 614 41.39 -25.27 -6.89
C ARG A 614 40.84 -26.64 -7.31
N ASP A 615 41.68 -27.66 -7.12
CA ASP A 615 41.31 -29.07 -7.13
C ASP A 615 41.27 -29.56 -5.68
N GLY A 616 40.08 -29.75 -5.12
CA GLY A 616 39.85 -29.98 -3.70
C GLY A 616 40.49 -28.91 -2.82
N ASP A 617 41.30 -29.34 -1.85
CA ASP A 617 42.10 -28.47 -0.98
C ASP A 617 43.53 -28.21 -1.53
N GLY A 618 43.75 -28.51 -2.81
CA GLY A 618 45.01 -28.28 -3.52
C GLY A 618 45.39 -26.79 -3.66
N PRO A 619 46.58 -26.50 -4.23
CA PRO A 619 47.06 -25.13 -4.39
C PRO A 619 46.16 -24.31 -5.32
N ASP A 620 46.12 -22.99 -5.10
CA ASP A 620 45.41 -22.06 -5.98
C ASP A 620 46.14 -21.94 -7.33
N LEU A 621 45.50 -22.47 -8.37
CA LEU A 621 45.97 -22.46 -9.75
C LEU A 621 45.94 -21.06 -10.37
N ALA A 622 45.09 -20.16 -9.86
CA ALA A 622 44.95 -18.81 -10.39
C ALA A 622 46.18 -17.93 -10.13
N ARG A 623 46.96 -18.21 -9.07
CA ARG A 623 48.19 -17.46 -8.73
C ARG A 623 49.29 -17.52 -9.79
N ALA A 624 49.32 -18.61 -10.56
CA ALA A 624 50.26 -18.76 -11.68
C ALA A 624 49.65 -18.33 -13.03
N GLY A 625 48.37 -17.98 -13.04
CA GLY A 625 47.63 -17.58 -14.23
C GLY A 625 47.73 -16.08 -14.55
N THR A 626 47.17 -15.70 -15.69
CA THR A 626 47.05 -14.29 -16.11
C THR A 626 45.59 -13.84 -15.97
N ALA A 627 45.36 -12.82 -15.13
CA ALA A 627 44.02 -12.27 -14.91
C ALA A 627 43.65 -11.14 -15.88
N SER A 628 42.38 -11.07 -16.25
CA SER A 628 41.77 -10.02 -17.07
C SER A 628 40.33 -9.77 -16.60
N ALA A 629 39.76 -8.61 -16.94
CA ALA A 629 38.40 -8.25 -16.55
C ALA A 629 37.73 -7.35 -17.58
N SER A 630 36.40 -7.22 -17.50
CA SER A 630 35.62 -6.33 -18.36
C SER A 630 36.02 -4.86 -18.23
N SER A 631 36.35 -4.43 -17.01
CA SER A 631 36.92 -3.11 -16.71
C SER A 631 37.56 -3.10 -15.32
N ALA A 632 38.25 -2.01 -14.99
CA ALA A 632 38.84 -1.81 -13.68
C ALA A 632 38.79 -0.33 -13.26
N SER A 633 38.66 -0.08 -11.96
CA SER A 633 39.01 1.20 -11.36
C SER A 633 40.54 1.35 -11.27
N ALA A 634 41.06 2.57 -11.40
CA ALA A 634 42.50 2.83 -11.30
C ALA A 634 43.07 2.34 -9.95
N GLY A 635 44.17 1.58 -9.98
CA GLY A 635 44.78 0.97 -8.80
C GLY A 635 43.99 -0.23 -8.26
N LYS A 636 43.06 -0.78 -9.04
CA LYS A 636 42.25 -1.98 -8.72
C LYS A 636 42.14 -2.91 -9.94
N GLU A 637 43.24 -3.07 -10.66
CA GLU A 637 43.35 -3.89 -11.87
C GLU A 637 43.16 -5.39 -11.58
N ALA A 638 42.85 -6.18 -12.61
CA ALA A 638 42.50 -7.60 -12.48
C ALA A 638 43.59 -8.45 -11.79
N GLY A 639 44.86 -8.12 -12.01
CA GLY A 639 45.98 -8.85 -11.39
C GLY A 639 45.94 -8.90 -9.87
N TYR A 640 45.31 -7.92 -9.22
CA TYR A 640 45.22 -7.88 -7.76
C TYR A 640 44.31 -8.93 -7.14
N ALA A 641 43.40 -9.55 -7.90
CA ALA A 641 42.58 -10.64 -7.36
C ALA A 641 43.28 -12.01 -7.44
N VAL A 642 44.48 -12.10 -8.03
CA VAL A 642 45.27 -13.36 -8.13
C VAL A 642 46.68 -13.25 -7.55
N ASP A 643 47.06 -12.10 -6.98
CA ASP A 643 48.37 -11.90 -6.35
C ASP A 643 48.48 -12.58 -4.96
N GLY A 644 47.33 -12.90 -4.37
CA GLY A 644 47.15 -13.44 -3.03
C GLY A 644 47.67 -12.53 -1.92
N ASN A 645 47.54 -11.22 -2.10
CA ASN A 645 47.66 -10.20 -1.08
C ASN A 645 46.26 -9.71 -0.65
N ALA A 646 45.91 -9.91 0.62
CA ALA A 646 44.58 -9.55 1.14
C ALA A 646 44.31 -8.02 1.22
N GLY A 647 45.31 -7.18 0.93
CA GLY A 647 45.19 -5.71 0.90
C GLY A 647 44.94 -5.11 -0.49
N THR A 648 45.01 -5.91 -1.55
CA THR A 648 44.81 -5.49 -2.95
C THR A 648 43.59 -6.19 -3.54
N ARG A 649 42.87 -5.52 -4.47
CA ARG A 649 41.64 -6.08 -5.05
C ARG A 649 41.43 -5.65 -6.49
N TRP A 650 40.70 -6.47 -7.22
CA TRP A 650 40.03 -6.03 -8.42
C TRP A 650 38.71 -5.31 -8.07
N ALA A 651 38.40 -4.24 -8.80
CA ALA A 651 37.08 -3.63 -8.76
C ALA A 651 36.69 -3.14 -10.15
N VAL A 652 35.43 -3.38 -10.52
CA VAL A 652 34.84 -2.82 -11.73
C VAL A 652 35.00 -1.29 -11.78
N SER A 653 35.05 -0.71 -12.98
CA SER A 653 35.10 0.75 -13.14
C SER A 653 33.85 1.40 -12.53
N THR A 654 33.96 2.67 -12.11
CA THR A 654 32.80 3.40 -11.54
C THR A 654 31.64 3.52 -12.52
N SER A 655 31.92 3.66 -13.82
CA SER A 655 30.90 3.76 -14.87
C SER A 655 30.18 2.44 -15.14
N ASP A 656 30.85 1.31 -14.92
CA ASP A 656 30.28 -0.02 -15.16
C ASP A 656 29.68 -0.67 -13.91
N ARG A 657 29.62 0.02 -12.76
CA ARG A 657 28.97 -0.52 -11.55
C ARG A 657 27.53 -0.97 -11.77
N PRO A 658 26.68 -0.26 -12.55
CA PRO A 658 25.33 -0.72 -12.84
C PRO A 658 25.29 -1.92 -13.81
N ARG A 659 26.41 -2.22 -14.48
CA ARG A 659 26.47 -3.22 -15.55
C ARG A 659 26.48 -4.63 -14.96
N ALA A 660 25.35 -5.32 -15.12
CA ALA A 660 25.15 -6.66 -14.58
C ALA A 660 26.13 -7.71 -15.12
N ASP A 661 26.48 -7.66 -16.41
CA ASP A 661 27.32 -8.64 -17.13
C ASP A 661 28.83 -8.35 -17.06
N SER A 662 29.29 -7.58 -16.07
CA SER A 662 30.72 -7.41 -15.81
C SER A 662 31.37 -8.75 -15.44
N TRP A 663 32.63 -8.97 -15.84
CA TRP A 663 33.30 -10.26 -15.67
C TRP A 663 34.76 -10.14 -15.24
N PHE A 664 35.26 -11.20 -14.61
CA PHE A 664 36.65 -11.40 -14.23
C PHE A 664 37.11 -12.79 -14.67
N ALA A 665 38.21 -12.90 -15.41
CA ALA A 665 38.70 -14.16 -15.98
C ALA A 665 40.19 -14.39 -15.72
N VAL A 666 40.57 -15.66 -15.59
CA VAL A 666 41.96 -16.12 -15.45
C VAL A 666 42.28 -17.12 -16.56
N ASP A 667 43.38 -16.89 -17.28
CA ASP A 667 44.04 -17.90 -18.13
C ASP A 667 45.06 -18.66 -17.28
N LEU A 668 44.83 -19.96 -17.09
CA LEU A 668 45.71 -20.85 -16.32
C LEU A 668 46.99 -21.26 -17.08
N GLY A 669 47.15 -20.81 -18.32
CA GLY A 669 48.32 -21.04 -19.19
C GLY A 669 48.26 -22.35 -19.99
N ALA A 670 47.61 -23.38 -19.46
CA ALA A 670 47.35 -24.66 -20.11
C ALA A 670 46.04 -25.27 -19.57
N PRO A 671 45.43 -26.27 -20.23
CA PRO A 671 44.31 -27.01 -19.64
C PRO A 671 44.70 -27.64 -18.30
N ARG A 672 43.92 -27.37 -17.25
CA ARG A 672 44.07 -27.92 -15.91
C ARG A 672 42.76 -28.54 -15.47
N GLU A 673 42.84 -29.62 -14.70
CA GLU A 673 41.70 -30.18 -13.98
C GLU A 673 41.54 -29.46 -12.65
N PHE A 674 40.30 -29.10 -12.30
CA PHE A 674 39.91 -28.48 -11.03
C PHE A 674 38.41 -28.68 -10.80
N ASP A 675 37.95 -28.50 -9.56
CA ASP A 675 36.57 -28.76 -9.14
C ASP A 675 35.98 -27.64 -8.26
N ARG A 676 36.77 -26.59 -7.98
CA ARG A 676 36.42 -25.54 -7.02
C ARG A 676 36.87 -24.16 -7.48
N VAL A 677 36.01 -23.17 -7.26
CA VAL A 677 36.35 -21.74 -7.34
C VAL A 677 35.97 -21.07 -6.03
N ARG A 678 36.92 -20.36 -5.42
CA ARG A 678 36.70 -19.61 -4.18
C ARG A 678 36.88 -18.12 -4.44
N LEU A 679 35.84 -17.34 -4.14
CA LEU A 679 35.82 -15.89 -4.33
C LEU A 679 35.79 -15.19 -2.98
N SER A 680 36.75 -14.29 -2.74
CA SER A 680 36.72 -13.41 -1.57
C SER A 680 36.29 -12.02 -2.03
N TRP A 681 35.10 -11.59 -1.62
CA TRP A 681 34.50 -10.32 -1.97
C TRP A 681 34.82 -9.22 -0.97
N GLU A 682 34.91 -7.99 -1.47
CA GLU A 682 34.77 -6.80 -0.62
C GLU A 682 33.28 -6.56 -0.27
N ALA A 683 32.94 -5.46 0.40
CA ALA A 683 31.55 -5.09 0.67
C ALA A 683 30.70 -5.01 -0.63
N ALA A 684 31.34 -4.72 -1.77
CA ALA A 684 30.77 -4.78 -3.11
C ALA A 684 30.67 -6.23 -3.68
N ALA A 685 29.99 -7.12 -2.97
CA ALA A 685 29.84 -8.52 -3.35
C ALA A 685 28.79 -8.72 -4.46
N GLY A 686 29.10 -9.52 -5.48
CA GLY A 686 28.13 -9.93 -6.49
C GLY A 686 26.94 -10.67 -5.88
N ARG A 687 25.72 -10.30 -6.27
CA ARG A 687 24.48 -10.91 -5.73
C ARG A 687 24.04 -12.15 -6.50
N LYS A 688 24.32 -12.20 -7.81
CA LYS A 688 24.15 -13.39 -8.65
C LYS A 688 25.28 -13.41 -9.69
N TYR A 689 25.90 -14.55 -9.92
CA TYR A 689 26.93 -14.71 -10.94
C TYR A 689 27.08 -16.17 -11.35
N ARG A 690 27.77 -16.41 -12.47
CA ARG A 690 28.14 -17.73 -12.96
C ARG A 690 29.65 -17.91 -12.92
N ILE A 691 30.11 -19.10 -12.57
CA ILE A 691 31.45 -19.57 -12.88
C ILE A 691 31.38 -20.29 -14.20
N GLU A 692 32.17 -19.83 -15.16
CA GLU A 692 32.22 -20.39 -16.50
C GLU A 692 33.65 -20.80 -16.84
N THR A 693 33.77 -21.89 -17.59
CA THR A 693 35.04 -22.48 -18.01
C THR A 693 35.12 -22.53 -19.52
N SER A 694 36.32 -22.41 -20.06
CA SER A 694 36.54 -22.39 -21.50
C SER A 694 37.88 -23.02 -21.89
N PRO A 695 37.95 -23.78 -23.00
CA PRO A 695 39.22 -24.26 -23.54
C PRO A 695 39.99 -23.17 -24.31
N ASP A 696 39.32 -22.15 -24.83
CA ASP A 696 39.86 -21.17 -25.79
C ASP A 696 39.70 -19.69 -25.37
N GLY A 697 38.99 -19.43 -24.27
CA GLY A 697 38.72 -18.10 -23.76
C GLY A 697 37.61 -17.35 -24.50
N THR A 698 36.97 -17.98 -25.49
CA THR A 698 35.89 -17.36 -26.30
C THR A 698 34.58 -18.13 -26.21
N THR A 699 34.62 -19.47 -26.14
CA THR A 699 33.46 -20.33 -25.97
C THR A 699 33.35 -20.77 -24.51
N TRP A 700 32.32 -20.32 -23.80
CA TRP A 700 32.18 -20.50 -22.35
C TRP A 700 31.07 -21.50 -22.00
N THR A 701 31.34 -22.37 -21.03
CA THR A 701 30.36 -23.31 -20.44
C THR A 701 30.22 -23.02 -18.96
N THR A 702 28.99 -22.95 -18.45
CA THR A 702 28.74 -22.75 -17.01
C THR A 702 29.13 -23.99 -16.21
N ALA A 703 30.02 -23.82 -15.24
CA ALA A 703 30.42 -24.86 -14.29
C ALA A 703 29.66 -24.75 -12.96
N ALA A 704 29.37 -23.54 -12.50
CA ALA A 704 28.59 -23.30 -11.29
C ALA A 704 27.82 -21.96 -11.36
N THR A 705 26.82 -21.80 -10.50
CA THR A 705 26.07 -20.55 -10.33
C THR A 705 26.01 -20.20 -8.84
N TYR A 706 25.92 -18.90 -8.54
CA TYR A 706 25.75 -18.40 -7.18
C TYR A 706 24.54 -17.46 -7.09
N PRO A 707 23.74 -17.53 -6.00
CA PRO A 707 23.77 -18.59 -4.99
C PRO A 707 23.38 -19.93 -5.62
N ALA A 708 24.01 -21.02 -5.17
CA ALA A 708 23.56 -22.36 -5.53
C ALA A 708 22.18 -22.60 -4.89
N PRO A 709 21.20 -23.17 -5.62
CA PRO A 709 19.91 -23.53 -5.05
C PRO A 709 20.08 -24.47 -3.85
N ALA A 710 19.50 -24.09 -2.72
CA ALA A 710 19.36 -24.94 -1.55
C ALA A 710 18.25 -26.00 -1.74
N LEU A 711 17.30 -25.71 -2.63
CA LEU A 711 16.24 -26.62 -3.06
C LEU A 711 15.94 -26.42 -4.54
N THR A 712 15.76 -27.54 -5.26
CA THR A 712 15.32 -27.56 -6.66
C THR A 712 14.15 -28.53 -6.76
N SER A 713 13.01 -28.06 -7.27
CA SER A 713 11.82 -28.89 -7.50
C SER A 713 11.51 -29.02 -8.99
N THR A 714 11.43 -30.26 -9.48
CA THR A 714 10.98 -30.59 -10.84
C THR A 714 9.50 -30.99 -10.86
N HIS A 715 8.89 -31.21 -9.69
CA HIS A 715 7.45 -31.43 -9.54
C HIS A 715 6.65 -30.13 -9.34
N GLY A 716 7.35 -28.98 -9.32
CA GLY A 716 6.75 -27.65 -9.36
C GLY A 716 5.93 -27.27 -8.13
N ARG A 717 6.07 -27.94 -6.98
CA ARG A 717 5.31 -27.60 -5.76
C ARG A 717 6.22 -27.13 -4.65
N LEU A 718 5.89 -25.99 -4.07
CA LEU A 718 6.63 -25.38 -2.97
C LEU A 718 5.66 -24.89 -1.90
N ASP A 719 5.93 -25.25 -0.65
CA ASP A 719 5.38 -24.65 0.55
C ASP A 719 6.44 -23.78 1.22
N ILE A 720 6.08 -22.56 1.63
CA ILE A 720 6.93 -21.62 2.36
C ILE A 720 6.30 -21.40 3.73
N ASP A 721 6.93 -21.94 4.78
CA ASP A 721 6.49 -21.87 6.19
C ASP A 721 5.03 -22.33 6.47
N GLY A 722 4.36 -23.03 5.55
CA GLY A 722 2.91 -23.28 5.62
C GLY A 722 2.05 -22.03 5.34
N ARG A 723 2.65 -20.91 4.95
CA ARG A 723 2.03 -19.58 4.77
C ARG A 723 1.79 -19.25 3.30
N ALA A 724 2.60 -19.81 2.40
CA ALA A 724 2.45 -19.63 0.97
C ALA A 724 2.72 -20.92 0.21
N GLY A 725 1.72 -21.35 -0.57
CA GLY A 725 1.76 -22.54 -1.39
C GLY A 725 1.80 -22.16 -2.85
N ILE A 726 2.77 -22.71 -3.57
CA ILE A 726 3.01 -22.41 -4.98
C ILE A 726 3.01 -23.71 -5.76
N THR A 727 2.29 -23.72 -6.87
CA THR A 727 2.25 -24.86 -7.81
C THR A 727 2.52 -24.36 -9.21
N VAL A 728 3.54 -24.89 -9.85
CA VAL A 728 4.06 -24.48 -11.15
C VAL A 728 3.89 -25.62 -12.15
N ALA A 729 3.38 -25.28 -13.32
CA ALA A 729 3.34 -26.13 -14.49
C ALA A 729 4.14 -25.47 -15.62
N GLY A 730 5.34 -25.97 -15.87
CA GLY A 730 6.26 -25.46 -16.89
C GLY A 730 7.42 -26.43 -17.13
N PRO A 731 8.28 -26.15 -18.12
CA PRO A 731 9.40 -27.04 -18.47
C PRO A 731 10.63 -26.86 -17.59
N ASN A 732 10.77 -25.72 -16.92
CA ASN A 732 11.90 -25.40 -16.06
C ASN A 732 11.63 -25.81 -14.60
N PRO A 733 12.66 -26.15 -13.82
CA PRO A 733 12.51 -26.38 -12.39
C PRO A 733 12.19 -25.08 -11.64
N LEU A 734 11.56 -25.24 -10.47
CA LEU A 734 11.47 -24.21 -9.44
C LEU A 734 12.70 -24.33 -8.52
N THR A 735 13.29 -23.21 -8.09
CA THR A 735 14.45 -23.20 -7.20
C THR A 735 14.28 -22.25 -6.01
N VAL A 736 14.93 -22.59 -4.89
CA VAL A 736 15.09 -21.73 -3.71
C VAL A 736 16.58 -21.54 -3.47
N ALA A 737 17.06 -20.30 -3.47
CA ALA A 737 18.45 -19.97 -3.26
C ALA A 737 18.57 -18.77 -2.32
N GLY A 738 18.93 -19.02 -1.07
CA GLY A 738 18.95 -17.99 -0.03
C GLY A 738 17.55 -17.46 0.27
N ASP A 739 17.38 -16.15 0.16
CA ASP A 739 16.11 -15.43 0.36
C ASP A 739 15.26 -15.32 -0.91
N ARG A 740 15.63 -16.00 -2.00
CA ARG A 740 14.93 -15.94 -3.29
C ARG A 740 14.35 -17.27 -3.71
N VAL A 741 13.12 -17.23 -4.19
CA VAL A 741 12.44 -18.29 -4.94
C VAL A 741 12.37 -17.90 -6.41
N THR A 742 12.65 -18.84 -7.32
CA THR A 742 12.47 -18.68 -8.78
C THR A 742 11.53 -19.77 -9.29
N LEU A 743 10.37 -19.40 -9.84
CA LEU A 743 9.34 -20.38 -10.23
C LEU A 743 9.68 -21.14 -11.53
N SER A 744 10.42 -20.52 -12.44
CA SER A 744 10.86 -21.11 -13.71
C SER A 744 12.34 -20.78 -13.95
N ASP A 745 13.23 -21.48 -13.24
CA ASP A 745 14.68 -21.27 -13.29
C ASP A 745 15.31 -21.96 -14.51
N GLY A 746 15.53 -21.20 -15.58
CA GLY A 746 16.04 -21.69 -16.85
C GLY A 746 15.75 -20.71 -18.01
N PRO A 747 15.97 -21.14 -19.27
CA PRO A 747 15.66 -20.34 -20.46
C PRO A 747 14.20 -19.88 -20.47
N ALA A 748 13.94 -18.73 -21.10
CA ALA A 748 12.60 -18.19 -21.25
C ALA A 748 11.65 -19.24 -21.85
N ALA A 749 10.61 -19.59 -21.11
CA ALA A 749 9.64 -20.61 -21.50
C ALA A 749 8.28 -20.34 -20.89
N ALA A 750 7.22 -20.79 -21.55
CA ALA A 750 5.87 -20.64 -21.06
C ALA A 750 5.62 -21.49 -19.80
N PHE A 751 4.95 -20.91 -18.81
CA PHE A 751 4.55 -21.61 -17.60
C PHE A 751 3.32 -20.96 -16.95
N VAL A 752 2.68 -21.71 -16.06
CA VAL A 752 1.59 -21.25 -15.20
C VAL A 752 1.95 -21.54 -13.76
N ALA A 753 1.69 -20.59 -12.86
CA ALA A 753 1.83 -20.75 -11.42
C ALA A 753 0.52 -20.41 -10.70
N GLU A 754 0.08 -21.31 -9.82
CA GLU A 754 -1.05 -21.14 -8.90
C GLU A 754 -0.49 -20.82 -7.51
N LEU A 755 -0.82 -19.64 -6.98
CA LEU A 755 -0.36 -19.09 -5.70
C LEU A 755 -1.50 -19.16 -4.68
N ARG A 756 -1.23 -19.60 -3.45
CA ARG A 756 -2.27 -19.90 -2.44
C ARG A 756 -1.86 -19.44 -1.04
N PRO A 757 -2.75 -18.78 -0.27
CA PRO A 757 -2.50 -18.39 1.13
C PRO A 757 -2.68 -19.61 2.05
N GLY A 758 -1.71 -20.52 1.99
CA GLY A 758 -1.72 -21.84 2.62
C GLY A 758 -0.96 -22.87 1.77
N PRO A 759 -0.96 -24.15 2.14
CA PRO A 759 -0.12 -25.16 1.48
C PRO A 759 -0.45 -25.37 -0.01
N PRO A 760 0.52 -25.82 -0.83
CA PRO A 760 0.29 -26.06 -2.25
C PRO A 760 -0.65 -27.24 -2.48
N LEU A 761 -1.48 -27.14 -3.52
CA LEU A 761 -2.38 -28.21 -3.97
C LEU A 761 -1.89 -28.79 -5.30
N PRO A 762 -2.40 -29.96 -5.75
CA PRO A 762 -2.15 -30.40 -7.13
C PRO A 762 -2.60 -29.34 -8.14
N SER A 763 -1.88 -29.23 -9.26
CA SER A 763 -2.17 -28.21 -10.25
C SER A 763 -3.59 -28.35 -10.81
N GLY A 764 -4.30 -27.23 -10.89
CA GLY A 764 -5.58 -27.10 -11.55
C GLY A 764 -5.48 -26.84 -13.05
N ARG A 765 -4.28 -26.83 -13.65
CA ARG A 765 -4.07 -26.54 -15.08
C ARG A 765 -4.78 -27.56 -15.99
N ILE A 766 -5.41 -27.04 -17.04
CA ILE A 766 -6.19 -27.81 -18.00
C ILE A 766 -5.63 -27.57 -19.41
N PRO A 767 -5.31 -28.63 -20.17
CA PRO A 767 -4.88 -28.49 -21.56
C PRO A 767 -5.98 -27.87 -22.43
N THR A 768 -5.65 -26.82 -23.18
CA THR A 768 -6.58 -26.09 -24.06
C THR A 768 -6.48 -26.50 -25.53
N GLY A 769 -5.37 -27.13 -25.92
CA GLY A 769 -5.01 -27.37 -27.31
C GLY A 769 -4.58 -26.12 -28.09
N ALA A 770 -4.76 -24.92 -27.52
CA ALA A 770 -4.32 -23.65 -28.10
C ALA A 770 -3.08 -23.16 -27.34
N THR A 771 -1.95 -23.08 -28.03
CA THR A 771 -0.63 -22.81 -27.42
C THR A 771 -0.54 -21.47 -26.67
N ALA A 772 -1.35 -20.49 -27.04
CA ALA A 772 -1.37 -19.17 -26.40
C ALA A 772 -2.49 -18.99 -25.37
N VAL A 773 -3.28 -20.04 -25.08
CA VAL A 773 -4.38 -19.96 -24.12
C VAL A 773 -4.11 -20.88 -22.94
N GLU A 774 -4.07 -20.30 -21.75
CA GLU A 774 -3.94 -21.03 -20.49
C GLU A 774 -5.29 -21.13 -19.79
N ALA A 775 -5.55 -22.30 -19.21
CA ALA A 775 -6.76 -22.58 -18.45
C ALA A 775 -6.40 -23.28 -17.13
N THR A 776 -6.99 -22.82 -16.02
CA THR A 776 -6.84 -23.45 -14.71
C THR A 776 -8.18 -23.49 -13.97
N VAL A 777 -8.37 -24.49 -13.11
CA VAL A 777 -9.43 -24.49 -12.10
C VAL A 777 -8.79 -24.34 -10.72
N THR A 778 -8.77 -23.11 -10.22
CA THR A 778 -8.14 -22.74 -8.96
C THR A 778 -9.23 -22.32 -7.98
N ASP A 779 -9.33 -23.01 -6.85
CA ASP A 779 -10.39 -22.78 -5.84
C ASP A 779 -11.81 -22.89 -6.37
N GLY A 780 -11.97 -23.72 -7.40
CA GLY A 780 -13.25 -23.94 -8.07
C GLY A 780 -13.59 -22.88 -9.12
N PHE A 781 -12.79 -21.81 -9.25
CA PHE A 781 -12.93 -20.81 -10.30
C PHE A 781 -12.19 -21.26 -11.55
N LEU A 782 -12.85 -21.19 -12.70
CA LEU A 782 -12.22 -21.39 -13.99
C LEU A 782 -11.55 -20.09 -14.43
N VAL A 783 -10.22 -20.09 -14.54
CA VAL A 783 -9.44 -18.96 -15.05
C VAL A 783 -9.00 -19.27 -16.47
N LEU A 784 -9.29 -18.37 -17.40
CA LEU A 784 -8.97 -18.48 -18.83
C LEU A 784 -8.18 -17.25 -19.26
N LEU A 785 -7.00 -17.46 -19.85
CA LEU A 785 -6.07 -16.38 -20.19
C LEU A 785 -5.61 -16.54 -21.65
N ASN A 786 -5.93 -15.58 -22.51
CA ASN A 786 -5.38 -15.50 -23.86
C ASN A 786 -4.13 -14.60 -23.85
N LEU A 787 -2.97 -15.22 -24.02
CA LEU A 787 -1.67 -14.57 -24.01
C LEU A 787 -1.18 -14.26 -25.44
N SER A 788 -2.06 -13.69 -26.28
CA SER A 788 -1.75 -13.36 -27.67
C SER A 788 -2.50 -12.14 -28.22
N ALA A 789 -2.02 -11.61 -29.35
CA ALA A 789 -2.64 -10.52 -30.11
C ALA A 789 -3.85 -10.96 -30.96
N THR A 790 -4.25 -12.24 -30.87
CA THR A 790 -5.30 -12.83 -31.73
C THR A 790 -6.42 -13.41 -30.89
N ALA A 791 -7.66 -13.30 -31.36
CA ALA A 791 -8.79 -13.99 -30.74
C ALA A 791 -8.60 -15.51 -30.85
N ALA A 792 -9.06 -16.25 -29.85
CA ALA A 792 -8.96 -17.70 -29.79
C ALA A 792 -10.28 -18.31 -29.34
N THR A 793 -10.60 -19.49 -29.87
CA THR A 793 -11.79 -20.26 -29.49
C THR A 793 -11.41 -21.73 -29.38
N GLY A 794 -12.07 -22.48 -28.49
CA GLY A 794 -11.79 -23.90 -28.35
C GLY A 794 -12.70 -24.56 -27.32
N THR A 795 -12.27 -25.73 -26.85
CA THR A 795 -12.98 -26.51 -25.84
C THR A 795 -12.00 -27.08 -24.84
N VAL A 796 -12.38 -27.12 -23.56
CA VAL A 796 -11.60 -27.77 -22.49
C VAL A 796 -12.44 -28.78 -21.73
N SER A 797 -11.82 -29.90 -21.35
CA SER A 797 -12.42 -30.90 -20.47
C SER A 797 -12.26 -30.48 -19.01
N LEU A 798 -13.37 -30.21 -18.32
CA LEU A 798 -13.41 -29.89 -16.89
C LEU A 798 -13.82 -31.12 -16.08
N PRO A 799 -13.14 -31.42 -14.95
CA PRO A 799 -13.50 -32.54 -14.09
C PRO A 799 -14.79 -32.26 -13.31
N GLY A 800 -15.61 -33.30 -13.12
CA GLY A 800 -16.88 -33.18 -12.40
C GLY A 800 -17.95 -32.37 -13.13
N TYR A 801 -19.05 -32.13 -12.44
CA TYR A 801 -20.29 -31.65 -13.10
C TYR A 801 -20.65 -30.20 -12.75
N ARG A 802 -19.67 -29.40 -12.35
CA ARG A 802 -19.85 -27.95 -12.16
C ARG A 802 -19.85 -27.28 -13.52
N VAL A 803 -20.83 -26.40 -13.73
CA VAL A 803 -20.99 -25.64 -14.96
C VAL A 803 -20.88 -24.14 -14.70
N HIS A 804 -20.19 -23.47 -15.60
CA HIS A 804 -19.81 -22.05 -15.63
C HIS A 804 -20.64 -21.32 -16.69
N ARG A 805 -20.60 -19.99 -16.70
CA ARG A 805 -21.30 -19.20 -17.72
C ARG A 805 -20.84 -19.59 -19.12
N GLY A 806 -21.77 -19.80 -20.04
CA GLY A 806 -21.47 -20.26 -21.39
C GLY A 806 -22.00 -21.68 -21.65
N GLU A 807 -21.42 -22.33 -22.66
CA GLU A 807 -21.88 -23.63 -23.14
C GLU A 807 -21.00 -24.77 -22.63
N GLN A 808 -21.62 -25.78 -22.02
CA GLN A 808 -20.99 -27.03 -21.60
C GLN A 808 -21.76 -28.26 -22.05
N THR A 809 -21.04 -29.33 -22.37
CA THR A 809 -21.64 -30.66 -22.61
C THR A 809 -21.16 -31.65 -21.55
N LEU A 810 -22.07 -32.34 -20.87
CA LEU A 810 -21.71 -33.36 -19.87
C LEU A 810 -21.02 -34.54 -20.54
N THR A 811 -19.97 -35.06 -19.90
CA THR A 811 -19.28 -36.29 -20.28
C THR A 811 -19.49 -37.38 -19.22
N GLY A 812 -18.85 -38.54 -19.38
CA GLY A 812 -18.92 -39.62 -18.40
C GLY A 812 -18.37 -39.22 -17.02
N THR A 813 -17.33 -38.39 -16.99
CA THR A 813 -16.58 -38.03 -15.76
C THR A 813 -16.54 -36.53 -15.49
N GLY A 814 -17.07 -35.70 -16.39
CA GLY A 814 -16.98 -34.25 -16.26
C GLY A 814 -17.84 -33.48 -17.26
N THR A 815 -17.28 -32.41 -17.82
CA THR A 815 -17.92 -31.60 -18.87
C THR A 815 -16.91 -31.10 -19.91
N GLU A 816 -17.35 -30.86 -21.14
CA GLU A 816 -16.62 -30.11 -22.16
C GLU A 816 -17.12 -28.67 -22.18
N TYR A 817 -16.27 -27.69 -21.86
CA TYR A 817 -16.59 -26.26 -21.84
C TYR A 817 -16.09 -25.56 -23.10
N VAL A 818 -17.01 -24.90 -23.81
CA VAL A 818 -16.71 -24.13 -25.02
C VAL A 818 -16.33 -22.71 -24.62
N TRP A 819 -15.16 -22.26 -25.07
CA TRP A 819 -14.63 -20.93 -24.76
C TRP A 819 -14.32 -20.12 -26.03
N SER A 820 -14.45 -18.82 -25.88
CA SER A 820 -14.04 -17.80 -26.87
C SER A 820 -13.45 -16.61 -26.11
N LEU A 821 -12.26 -16.18 -26.50
CA LEU A 821 -11.50 -15.10 -25.89
C LEU A 821 -11.03 -14.13 -26.97
N ALA A 822 -11.21 -12.83 -26.73
CA ALA A 822 -10.61 -11.75 -27.51
C ALA A 822 -9.07 -11.72 -27.32
N PRO A 823 -8.32 -11.00 -28.18
CA PRO A 823 -6.89 -10.76 -27.96
C PRO A 823 -6.62 -10.22 -26.55
N ALA A 824 -5.59 -10.75 -25.89
CA ALA A 824 -5.18 -10.36 -24.54
C ALA A 824 -6.31 -10.39 -23.49
N GLU A 825 -7.38 -11.15 -23.71
CA GLU A 825 -8.48 -11.28 -22.74
C GLU A 825 -8.11 -12.28 -21.65
N GLY A 826 -8.28 -11.86 -20.40
CA GLY A 826 -8.27 -12.73 -19.24
C GLY A 826 -9.64 -12.72 -18.56
N ARG A 827 -10.12 -13.91 -18.15
CA ARG A 827 -11.47 -14.09 -17.62
C ARG A 827 -11.50 -15.08 -16.45
N ILE A 828 -12.25 -14.73 -15.40
CA ILE A 828 -12.54 -15.59 -14.25
C ILE A 828 -14.02 -15.97 -14.31
N GLU A 829 -14.31 -17.27 -14.28
CA GLU A 829 -15.66 -17.81 -14.28
C GLU A 829 -15.92 -18.66 -13.02
N PRO A 830 -16.74 -18.18 -12.07
CA PRO A 830 -17.16 -19.00 -10.95
C PRO A 830 -18.09 -20.13 -11.42
N PRO A 831 -18.14 -21.26 -10.69
CA PRO A 831 -19.15 -22.26 -10.95
C PRO A 831 -20.53 -21.69 -10.61
N ARG A 832 -21.51 -21.84 -11.49
CA ARG A 832 -22.88 -21.33 -11.27
C ARG A 832 -23.84 -22.43 -10.83
N PHE A 833 -23.69 -23.63 -11.41
CA PHE A 833 -24.53 -24.77 -11.09
C PHE A 833 -23.71 -26.07 -11.03
N THR A 834 -24.22 -27.08 -10.34
CA THR A 834 -23.86 -28.48 -10.53
C THR A 834 -25.00 -29.18 -11.27
N VAL A 835 -24.72 -29.78 -12.42
CA VAL A 835 -25.74 -30.41 -13.29
C VAL A 835 -25.48 -31.91 -13.40
N ARG A 836 -26.37 -32.74 -12.86
CA ARG A 836 -26.30 -34.21 -12.96
C ARG A 836 -27.32 -34.73 -13.97
N GLY A 837 -26.83 -35.41 -14.99
CA GLY A 837 -27.63 -35.99 -16.07
C GLY A 837 -26.81 -36.95 -16.94
N PRO A 838 -27.35 -37.45 -18.06
CA PRO A 838 -26.63 -38.34 -18.95
C PRO A 838 -25.51 -37.61 -19.71
N ALA A 839 -24.48 -38.36 -20.12
CA ALA A 839 -23.46 -37.85 -21.03
C ALA A 839 -24.09 -37.38 -22.36
N GLY A 840 -23.58 -36.30 -22.92
CA GLY A 840 -24.13 -35.61 -24.10
C GLY A 840 -25.24 -34.61 -23.79
N LEU A 841 -25.66 -34.45 -22.52
CA LEU A 841 -26.53 -33.35 -22.11
C LEU A 841 -25.79 -32.02 -22.28
N LYS A 842 -26.38 -31.08 -23.03
CA LYS A 842 -25.86 -29.72 -23.19
C LYS A 842 -26.50 -28.79 -22.17
N ALA A 843 -25.68 -27.99 -21.50
CA ALA A 843 -26.07 -26.95 -20.56
C ALA A 843 -25.53 -25.60 -21.04
N VAL A 844 -26.40 -24.61 -21.22
CA VAL A 844 -26.03 -23.24 -21.56
C VAL A 844 -26.39 -22.34 -20.39
N VAL A 845 -25.40 -22.00 -19.57
CA VAL A 845 -25.56 -21.11 -18.42
C VAL A 845 -25.59 -19.67 -18.92
N ARG A 846 -26.69 -18.97 -18.64
CA ARG A 846 -26.88 -17.58 -19.05
C ARG A 846 -26.29 -16.62 -18.02
N ASP A 847 -26.58 -16.89 -16.76
CA ASP A 847 -26.20 -16.13 -15.57
C ASP A 847 -26.35 -17.04 -14.34
N ALA A 848 -26.10 -16.51 -13.13
CA ALA A 848 -26.20 -17.28 -11.89
C ALA A 848 -27.62 -17.76 -11.50
N SER A 849 -28.67 -17.27 -12.17
CA SER A 849 -30.07 -17.65 -11.92
C SER A 849 -30.65 -18.59 -12.99
N ARG A 850 -29.99 -18.74 -14.15
CA ARG A 850 -30.55 -19.46 -15.30
C ARG A 850 -29.57 -20.34 -16.05
N VAL A 851 -29.98 -21.59 -16.27
CA VAL A 851 -29.33 -22.54 -17.18
C VAL A 851 -30.36 -23.15 -18.13
N ASP A 852 -30.05 -23.15 -19.43
CA ASP A 852 -30.86 -23.78 -20.47
C ASP A 852 -30.29 -25.20 -20.74
N LEU A 853 -31.12 -26.24 -20.68
CA LEU A 853 -30.71 -27.64 -20.84
C LEU A 853 -31.25 -28.26 -22.13
N THR A 854 -30.42 -28.97 -22.88
CA THR A 854 -30.82 -29.70 -24.09
C THR A 854 -30.39 -31.17 -23.99
N ALA A 855 -31.36 -32.08 -24.03
CA ALA A 855 -31.11 -33.52 -23.99
C ALA A 855 -30.34 -34.02 -25.23
N PRO A 856 -29.47 -35.05 -25.08
CA PRO A 856 -28.86 -35.70 -26.22
C PRO A 856 -29.92 -36.36 -27.12
N ALA A 857 -29.53 -36.72 -28.34
CA ALA A 857 -30.43 -37.42 -29.26
C ALA A 857 -30.89 -38.76 -28.66
N GLY A 858 -32.20 -38.93 -28.51
CA GLY A 858 -32.82 -40.12 -27.93
C GLY A 858 -34.34 -40.11 -28.13
N LEU A 859 -35.01 -41.18 -27.70
CA LEU A 859 -36.48 -41.30 -27.79
C LEU A 859 -37.21 -40.97 -26.48
N LEU A 860 -36.51 -41.01 -25.34
CA LEU A 860 -37.10 -40.82 -24.01
C LEU A 860 -36.64 -39.50 -23.37
N PRO A 861 -37.51 -38.81 -22.61
CA PRO A 861 -37.10 -37.69 -21.78
C PRO A 861 -36.07 -38.12 -20.73
N VAL A 862 -35.15 -37.22 -20.39
CA VAL A 862 -34.11 -37.48 -19.39
C VAL A 862 -34.36 -36.66 -18.14
N LEU A 863 -34.13 -37.28 -16.98
CA LEU A 863 -34.24 -36.61 -15.69
C LEU A 863 -32.89 -35.94 -15.38
N VAL A 864 -32.90 -34.63 -15.16
CA VAL A 864 -31.69 -33.85 -14.85
C VAL A 864 -31.87 -33.18 -13.50
N THR A 865 -30.86 -33.25 -12.65
CA THR A 865 -30.82 -32.51 -11.39
C THR A 865 -29.87 -31.33 -11.52
N VAL A 866 -30.39 -30.13 -11.29
CA VAL A 866 -29.62 -28.87 -11.32
C VAL A 866 -29.57 -28.32 -9.91
N THR A 867 -28.37 -28.08 -9.40
CA THR A 867 -28.15 -27.45 -8.10
C THR A 867 -27.41 -26.14 -8.31
N PRO A 868 -28.03 -24.97 -8.06
CA PRO A 868 -27.31 -23.70 -8.07
C PRO A 868 -26.25 -23.68 -6.97
N ASP A 869 -25.14 -22.97 -7.20
CA ASP A 869 -24.09 -22.85 -6.20
C ASP A 869 -24.64 -22.24 -4.90
N GLY A 870 -24.40 -22.92 -3.78
CA GLY A 870 -24.98 -22.55 -2.47
C GLY A 870 -26.50 -22.70 -2.32
N GLY A 871 -27.24 -23.19 -3.32
CA GLY A 871 -28.70 -23.28 -3.29
C GLY A 871 -29.28 -24.70 -3.35
N ARG A 872 -30.61 -24.80 -3.48
CA ARG A 872 -31.34 -26.09 -3.43
C ARG A 872 -31.47 -26.73 -4.80
N ALA A 873 -31.26 -28.04 -4.86
CA ALA A 873 -31.39 -28.82 -6.08
C ALA A 873 -32.82 -28.81 -6.63
N ARG A 874 -32.95 -28.78 -7.95
CA ARG A 874 -34.21 -28.95 -8.69
C ARG A 874 -34.05 -30.05 -9.72
N THR A 875 -34.99 -30.99 -9.72
CA THR A 875 -35.07 -32.02 -10.74
C THR A 875 -36.03 -31.59 -11.84
N VAL A 876 -35.60 -31.69 -13.10
CA VAL A 876 -36.38 -31.31 -14.28
C VAL A 876 -36.36 -32.44 -15.30
N LEU A 877 -37.48 -32.59 -16.00
CA LEU A 877 -37.62 -33.52 -17.11
C LEU A 877 -37.29 -32.79 -18.42
N VAL A 878 -36.26 -33.24 -19.14
CA VAL A 878 -35.82 -32.63 -20.40
C VAL A 878 -36.25 -33.52 -21.57
N PRO A 879 -37.22 -33.10 -22.41
CA PRO A 879 -37.65 -33.87 -23.57
C PRO A 879 -36.55 -33.99 -24.63
N PRO A 880 -36.56 -35.05 -25.45
CA PRO A 880 -35.58 -35.20 -26.53
C PRO A 880 -35.59 -34.02 -27.51
N ARG A 881 -34.40 -33.56 -27.90
CA ARG A 881 -34.19 -32.47 -28.87
C ARG A 881 -34.88 -31.14 -28.53
N ARG A 882 -35.32 -30.94 -27.29
CA ARG A 882 -35.88 -29.67 -26.81
C ARG A 882 -34.95 -29.04 -25.79
N THR A 883 -34.89 -27.71 -25.83
CA THR A 883 -34.22 -26.91 -24.81
C THR A 883 -35.23 -26.54 -23.73
N VAL A 884 -34.90 -26.85 -22.48
CA VAL A 884 -35.71 -26.53 -21.31
C VAL A 884 -34.96 -25.48 -20.47
N PRO A 885 -35.50 -24.26 -20.32
CA PRO A 885 -34.92 -23.27 -19.42
C PRO A 885 -35.20 -23.65 -17.96
N VAL A 886 -34.16 -23.64 -17.12
CA VAL A 886 -34.26 -23.82 -15.68
C VAL A 886 -33.89 -22.50 -15.00
N VAL A 887 -34.88 -21.87 -14.38
CA VAL A 887 -34.76 -20.54 -13.76
C VAL A 887 -34.98 -20.62 -12.26
N PHE A 888 -34.03 -20.07 -11.50
CA PHE A 888 -34.07 -19.92 -10.05
C PHE A 888 -34.34 -18.45 -9.73
N GLY A 889 -35.62 -18.06 -9.74
CA GLY A 889 -36.04 -16.65 -9.58
C GLY A 889 -35.72 -16.04 -8.22
N GLU A 890 -35.33 -16.86 -7.24
CA GLU A 890 -34.82 -16.45 -5.94
C GLU A 890 -33.35 -16.01 -5.96
N LEU A 891 -32.60 -16.32 -7.03
CA LEU A 891 -31.18 -16.00 -7.15
C LEU A 891 -30.96 -14.72 -7.95
N ARG A 892 -29.92 -13.97 -7.60
CA ARG A 892 -29.45 -12.81 -8.37
C ARG A 892 -28.84 -13.30 -9.70
N PRO A 893 -29.16 -12.66 -10.85
CA PRO A 893 -28.68 -13.08 -12.17
C PRO A 893 -27.27 -12.52 -12.46
N TYR A 894 -26.27 -12.88 -11.67
CA TYR A 894 -24.92 -12.39 -11.87
C TYR A 894 -24.29 -12.87 -13.20
N PRO A 895 -23.50 -12.01 -13.90
CA PRO A 895 -23.26 -10.60 -13.58
C PRO A 895 -24.44 -9.69 -13.93
N LEU A 896 -24.65 -8.64 -13.13
CA LEU A 896 -25.68 -7.63 -13.33
C LEU A 896 -25.27 -6.64 -14.44
N ALA A 897 -26.24 -6.20 -15.25
CA ALA A 897 -25.99 -5.29 -16.38
C ALA A 897 -25.80 -3.82 -15.97
N ASP A 898 -26.10 -3.48 -14.71
CA ASP A 898 -26.04 -2.13 -14.19
C ASP A 898 -24.59 -1.67 -13.98
N ARG A 899 -24.20 -0.60 -14.67
CA ARG A 899 -22.84 -0.03 -14.62
C ARG A 899 -22.61 0.90 -13.43
N ALA A 900 -23.66 1.36 -12.77
CA ALA A 900 -23.57 2.24 -11.61
C ALA A 900 -23.28 1.47 -10.31
N LEU A 901 -23.58 0.17 -10.25
CA LEU A 901 -23.38 -0.64 -9.04
C LEU A 901 -21.94 -0.64 -8.55
N GLY A 902 -21.75 -0.36 -7.27
CA GLY A 902 -20.46 -0.30 -6.59
C GLY A 902 -19.55 0.86 -7.02
N ARG A 903 -20.06 1.81 -7.80
CA ARG A 903 -19.26 2.94 -8.29
C ARG A 903 -19.10 4.03 -7.24
N THR A 904 -18.03 4.81 -7.39
CA THR A 904 -17.79 5.99 -6.58
C THR A 904 -18.88 7.03 -6.82
N THR A 905 -19.34 7.65 -5.75
CA THR A 905 -20.43 8.62 -5.80
C THR A 905 -20.10 9.91 -5.06
N PHE A 906 -20.59 11.03 -5.58
CA PHE A 906 -20.48 12.35 -4.95
C PHE A 906 -21.86 12.92 -4.59
N PRO A 907 -21.97 13.84 -3.60
CA PRO A 907 -20.89 14.38 -2.77
C PRO A 907 -20.20 13.31 -1.91
N ALA A 908 -18.87 13.36 -1.87
CA ALA A 908 -18.10 12.63 -0.88
C ALA A 908 -18.24 13.31 0.49
N ASP A 909 -17.94 12.58 1.57
CA ASP A 909 -17.87 13.21 2.90
C ASP A 909 -16.86 14.37 2.91
N PRO A 910 -17.15 15.46 3.65
CA PRO A 910 -18.30 15.65 4.54
C PRO A 910 -19.60 15.97 3.80
N LEU A 911 -20.71 15.35 4.23
CA LEU A 911 -22.02 15.55 3.63
C LEU A 911 -22.78 16.77 4.20
N PRO A 912 -23.62 17.45 3.40
CA PRO A 912 -24.54 18.47 3.89
C PRO A 912 -25.47 17.95 5.02
N PRO A 913 -25.81 18.79 6.02
CA PRO A 913 -26.71 18.39 7.10
C PRO A 913 -28.03 17.81 6.57
N GLY A 914 -28.38 16.60 7.03
CA GLY A 914 -29.59 15.93 6.63
C GLY A 914 -29.50 15.16 5.31
N MET A 915 -28.42 15.24 4.54
CA MET A 915 -28.16 14.32 3.42
C MET A 915 -27.65 12.97 3.97
N SER A 916 -27.94 11.84 3.31
CA SER A 916 -27.24 10.56 3.57
C SER A 916 -26.24 10.26 2.45
N SER A 917 -25.41 9.22 2.61
CA SER A 917 -24.41 8.88 1.58
C SER A 917 -25.07 8.54 0.23
N PRO A 918 -24.61 9.12 -0.89
CA PRO A 918 -25.10 8.77 -2.22
C PRO A 918 -24.77 7.33 -2.63
N ALA A 919 -23.77 6.71 -2.02
CA ALA A 919 -23.41 5.30 -2.26
C ALA A 919 -24.59 4.35 -2.01
N ALA A 920 -25.52 4.73 -1.12
CA ALA A 920 -26.74 3.97 -0.81
C ALA A 920 -27.73 3.83 -1.97
N ALA A 921 -27.51 4.51 -3.10
CA ALA A 921 -28.31 4.33 -4.31
C ALA A 921 -27.63 3.40 -5.34
N VAL A 922 -26.41 2.92 -5.05
CA VAL A 922 -25.62 2.07 -5.96
C VAL A 922 -24.98 0.87 -5.26
N ASP A 923 -25.38 0.56 -4.02
CA ASP A 923 -24.85 -0.54 -3.20
C ASP A 923 -25.64 -1.86 -3.35
N ASP A 924 -26.77 -1.83 -4.06
CA ASP A 924 -27.70 -2.97 -4.24
C ASP A 924 -28.31 -3.48 -2.92
N ASP A 925 -28.35 -2.65 -1.86
CA ASP A 925 -29.00 -2.97 -0.59
C ASP A 925 -30.40 -2.34 -0.49
N PRO A 926 -31.49 -3.13 -0.49
CA PRO A 926 -32.84 -2.60 -0.38
C PRO A 926 -33.16 -1.93 0.97
N ALA A 927 -32.31 -2.11 1.99
CA ALA A 927 -32.47 -1.46 3.29
C ALA A 927 -31.85 -0.05 3.34
N THR A 928 -31.04 0.33 2.35
CA THR A 928 -30.40 1.63 2.27
C THR A 928 -31.10 2.51 1.23
N ALA A 929 -30.94 3.83 1.37
CA ALA A 929 -31.41 4.80 0.40
C ALA A 929 -30.62 6.11 0.56
N TRP A 930 -30.31 6.75 -0.57
CA TRP A 930 -29.81 8.11 -0.59
C TRP A 930 -30.93 9.10 -0.31
N ARG A 931 -30.80 9.86 0.77
CA ARG A 931 -31.65 10.98 1.14
C ARG A 931 -30.99 12.25 0.60
N PRO A 932 -31.51 12.85 -0.49
CA PRO A 932 -30.81 13.92 -1.21
C PRO A 932 -30.57 15.20 -0.41
N GLY A 933 -31.48 15.56 0.51
CA GLY A 933 -31.46 16.87 1.14
C GLY A 933 -31.87 18.00 0.17
N PRO A 934 -32.00 19.25 0.66
CA PRO A 934 -32.33 20.40 -0.18
C PRO A 934 -31.29 20.60 -1.29
N ASP A 935 -31.77 20.80 -2.53
CA ASP A 935 -30.93 20.95 -3.74
C ASP A 935 -29.93 19.79 -3.96
N GLY A 936 -30.25 18.60 -3.41
CA GLY A 936 -29.40 17.43 -3.46
C GLY A 936 -29.02 17.04 -4.89
N ARG A 937 -27.71 16.94 -5.11
CA ARG A 937 -27.11 16.46 -6.35
C ARG A 937 -26.27 15.24 -6.03
N MET A 938 -26.56 14.13 -6.70
CA MET A 938 -25.71 12.94 -6.69
C MET A 938 -24.95 12.86 -8.01
N VAL A 939 -23.70 12.43 -7.98
CA VAL A 939 -22.90 12.08 -9.16
C VAL A 939 -22.40 10.65 -9.00
N VAL A 940 -22.37 9.87 -10.08
CA VAL A 940 -21.77 8.54 -10.14
C VAL A 940 -20.64 8.57 -11.17
N ASP A 941 -19.42 8.22 -10.78
CA ASP A 941 -18.31 7.98 -11.71
C ASP A 941 -18.36 6.52 -12.20
N LEU A 942 -18.68 6.33 -13.48
CA LEU A 942 -18.74 5.00 -14.12
C LEU A 942 -17.37 4.34 -14.29
N GLY A 943 -16.28 5.06 -13.98
CA GLY A 943 -14.88 4.61 -14.01
C GLY A 943 -14.24 4.64 -15.40
N SER A 944 -15.05 4.79 -16.45
CA SER A 944 -14.60 4.97 -17.83
C SER A 944 -15.68 5.68 -18.64
N VAL A 945 -15.31 6.21 -19.80
CA VAL A 945 -16.28 6.72 -20.77
C VAL A 945 -17.03 5.54 -21.40
N LEU A 946 -18.37 5.59 -21.35
CA LEU A 946 -19.28 4.55 -21.85
C LEU A 946 -20.39 5.18 -22.69
N GLU A 947 -21.00 4.41 -23.58
CA GLU A 947 -22.27 4.79 -24.23
C GLU A 947 -23.43 4.46 -23.29
N VAL A 948 -24.03 5.48 -22.68
CA VAL A 948 -25.19 5.32 -21.81
C VAL A 948 -26.45 5.18 -22.65
N ALA A 949 -27.14 4.05 -22.54
CA ALA A 949 -28.38 3.76 -23.24
C ALA A 949 -29.63 4.12 -22.44
N ALA A 950 -29.55 4.08 -21.10
CA ALA A 950 -30.63 4.49 -20.21
C ALA A 950 -30.14 4.72 -18.76
N VAL A 951 -30.80 5.64 -18.07
CA VAL A 951 -30.68 5.85 -16.62
C VAL A 951 -32.04 5.61 -15.96
N GLU A 952 -32.10 4.69 -14.97
CA GLU A 952 -33.33 4.40 -14.23
C GLU A 952 -33.20 4.79 -12.75
N LEU A 953 -34.21 5.47 -12.22
CA LEU A 953 -34.26 5.91 -10.82
C LEU A 953 -35.33 5.13 -10.04
N GLY A 954 -34.94 4.49 -8.95
CA GLY A 954 -35.81 3.83 -7.99
C GLY A 954 -35.94 4.62 -6.70
N TRP A 955 -37.16 4.81 -6.20
CA TRP A 955 -37.45 5.62 -5.02
C TRP A 955 -38.20 4.82 -3.95
N THR A 956 -38.03 5.19 -2.68
CA THR A 956 -38.87 4.70 -1.59
C THR A 956 -40.34 5.09 -1.80
N ARG A 957 -41.25 4.48 -1.05
CA ARG A 957 -42.66 4.92 -1.03
C ARG A 957 -42.76 6.38 -0.56
N GLY A 958 -43.60 7.17 -1.22
CA GLY A 958 -43.84 8.58 -0.87
C GLY A 958 -43.97 9.47 -2.11
N ARG A 959 -43.92 10.79 -1.89
CA ARG A 959 -43.86 11.77 -2.99
C ARG A 959 -42.46 11.74 -3.60
N VAL A 960 -42.36 11.37 -4.88
CA VAL A 960 -41.10 11.43 -5.63
C VAL A 960 -40.81 12.89 -5.97
N PRO A 961 -39.61 13.43 -5.63
CA PRO A 961 -39.26 14.79 -5.97
C PRO A 961 -39.03 14.94 -7.47
N ALA A 962 -39.16 16.16 -8.00
CA ALA A 962 -38.71 16.44 -9.37
C ALA A 962 -37.19 16.21 -9.45
N ALA A 963 -36.76 15.45 -10.47
CA ALA A 963 -35.37 15.12 -10.69
C ALA A 963 -34.96 15.33 -12.16
N THR A 964 -33.70 15.72 -12.38
CA THR A 964 -33.09 15.86 -13.71
C THR A 964 -31.83 15.01 -13.75
N VAL A 965 -31.66 14.26 -14.83
CA VAL A 965 -30.44 13.50 -15.12
C VAL A 965 -29.52 14.36 -15.98
N GLU A 966 -28.25 14.37 -15.64
CA GLU A 966 -27.20 15.04 -16.39
C GLU A 966 -26.06 14.05 -16.67
N THR A 967 -25.36 14.21 -17.79
CA THR A 967 -24.17 13.43 -18.11
C THR A 967 -22.96 14.33 -18.33
N SER A 968 -21.77 13.76 -18.12
CA SER A 968 -20.49 14.42 -18.34
C SER A 968 -19.39 13.42 -18.67
N VAL A 969 -18.38 13.87 -19.42
CA VAL A 969 -17.16 13.10 -19.71
C VAL A 969 -16.03 13.48 -18.74
N ASP A 970 -15.98 14.74 -18.30
CA ASP A 970 -14.89 15.32 -17.48
C ASP A 970 -15.25 15.46 -15.99
N GLY A 971 -16.52 15.28 -15.63
CA GLY A 971 -17.00 15.42 -14.26
C GLY A 971 -17.14 16.87 -13.79
N VAL A 972 -16.90 17.85 -14.67
CA VAL A 972 -16.93 19.30 -14.40
C VAL A 972 -18.05 19.96 -15.21
N THR A 973 -18.13 19.65 -16.50
CA THR A 973 -19.11 20.22 -17.43
C THR A 973 -20.23 19.20 -17.66
N TYR A 974 -21.46 19.57 -17.30
CA TYR A 974 -22.63 18.67 -17.41
C TYR A 974 -23.66 19.20 -18.40
N ALA A 975 -24.29 18.27 -19.12
CA ALA A 975 -25.44 18.53 -19.97
C ALA A 975 -26.64 17.70 -19.51
N ALA A 976 -27.85 18.25 -19.62
CA ALA A 976 -29.08 17.50 -19.34
C ALA A 976 -29.31 16.45 -20.43
N ALA A 977 -29.04 15.19 -20.09
CA ALA A 977 -29.20 14.02 -20.95
C ALA A 977 -29.28 12.76 -20.09
N ASP A 978 -30.04 11.77 -20.53
CA ASP A 978 -30.18 10.43 -19.92
C ASP A 978 -29.60 9.32 -20.81
N THR A 979 -28.99 9.71 -21.93
CA THR A 979 -28.36 8.84 -22.93
C THR A 979 -27.14 9.53 -23.56
N GLY A 980 -26.27 8.75 -24.20
CA GLY A 980 -25.08 9.20 -24.92
C GLY A 980 -23.76 8.93 -24.20
N THR A 981 -22.66 9.42 -24.77
CA THR A 981 -21.30 9.21 -24.27
C THR A 981 -21.07 9.91 -22.92
N ALA A 982 -20.79 9.15 -21.87
CA ALA A 982 -20.59 9.70 -20.52
C ALA A 982 -19.64 8.83 -19.68
N ARG A 983 -18.88 9.48 -18.80
CA ARG A 983 -18.20 8.85 -17.66
C ARG A 983 -18.93 9.12 -16.34
N TYR A 984 -19.50 10.31 -16.20
CA TYR A 984 -20.21 10.73 -15.00
C TYR A 984 -21.70 10.89 -15.30
N VAL A 985 -22.53 10.33 -14.42
CA VAL A 985 -23.99 10.49 -14.44
C VAL A 985 -24.42 11.18 -13.16
N ALA A 986 -25.13 12.30 -13.28
CA ALA A 986 -25.60 13.07 -12.13
C ALA A 986 -27.13 13.10 -12.06
N VAL A 987 -27.66 13.14 -10.85
CA VAL A 987 -29.09 13.31 -10.55
C VAL A 987 -29.24 14.51 -9.64
N ARG A 988 -29.90 15.56 -10.15
CA ARG A 988 -30.27 16.75 -9.36
C ARG A 988 -31.71 16.65 -8.95
N THR A 989 -32.00 16.96 -7.69
CA THR A 989 -33.33 16.82 -7.11
C THR A 989 -33.82 18.14 -6.52
N ARG A 990 -35.13 18.37 -6.54
CA ARG A 990 -35.79 19.42 -5.74
C ARG A 990 -36.38 18.85 -4.45
N TRP A 991 -35.63 17.96 -3.80
CA TRP A 991 -36.08 17.21 -2.63
C TRP A 991 -36.37 18.12 -1.44
N LYS A 992 -37.42 17.80 -0.68
CA LYS A 992 -37.82 18.46 0.56
C LYS A 992 -38.06 17.42 1.67
N PRO A 993 -37.95 17.80 2.96
CA PRO A 993 -38.27 16.90 4.06
C PRO A 993 -39.62 16.20 3.87
N GLY A 994 -39.61 14.86 3.93
CA GLY A 994 -40.77 14.00 3.70
C GLY A 994 -40.91 13.44 2.28
N ASP A 995 -40.09 13.89 1.33
CA ASP A 995 -39.99 13.27 0.00
C ASP A 995 -39.36 11.88 0.07
N ALA A 996 -39.68 11.07 -0.94
CA ALA A 996 -39.05 9.78 -1.13
C ALA A 996 -37.52 9.92 -1.26
N SER A 997 -36.80 8.92 -0.74
CA SER A 997 -35.34 8.79 -0.89
C SER A 997 -35.04 7.89 -2.09
N LEU A 998 -33.89 8.09 -2.73
CA LEU A 998 -33.48 7.32 -3.91
C LEU A 998 -32.85 6.01 -3.44
N THR A 999 -33.48 4.88 -3.76
CA THR A 999 -32.99 3.54 -3.41
C THR A 999 -32.11 2.94 -4.49
N ARG A 1000 -32.20 3.45 -5.73
CA ARG A 1000 -31.45 2.90 -6.86
C ARG A 1000 -31.23 3.94 -7.94
N LEU A 1001 -30.00 4.08 -8.40
CA LEU A 1001 -29.63 4.71 -9.67
C LEU A 1001 -28.98 3.62 -10.53
N SER A 1002 -29.62 3.29 -11.66
CA SER A 1002 -29.15 2.25 -12.57
C SER A 1002 -28.72 2.84 -13.90
N VAL A 1003 -27.58 2.41 -14.43
CA VAL A 1003 -27.05 2.85 -15.73
C VAL A 1003 -26.87 1.64 -16.64
N ARG A 1004 -27.49 1.67 -17.82
CA ARG A 1004 -27.35 0.62 -18.85
C ARG A 1004 -26.55 1.12 -20.05
N THR A 1005 -25.79 0.22 -20.66
CA THR A 1005 -24.96 0.45 -21.84
C THR A 1005 -25.37 -0.46 -22.98
#